data_AF-A0A841SY81-F1
#
_entry.id   AF-A0A841SY81-F1
#
_cell.length_a   1.000
_cell.length_b   1.000
_cell.length_c   1.000
_cell.angle_alpha   90.00
_cell.angle_beta   90.00
_cell.angle_gamma   90.00
#
_symmetry.space_group_name_H-M   'P 1'
#
loop_
_entity.id
_entity.type
_entity.pdbx_description
1 polymer ?
#
loop_
_entity_poly.entity_id
_entity_poly.type
_entity_poly.pdbx_seq_one_letter_code
_entity_poly.pdbx_strand_id
1 'polypeptide(L)'
;MKRNSTVVCVLATALALSLPAMALSVPGVSAAEATAPSAASPAVSAISDSQNTAAFLDAFFARADVVSQASAFVVSVVQDGRVLAEKGYGVTDKTSGKPVDPADTTFRVGSVSKVFTALALMQLVDQGKVSLQDDIQKYLGGYKLTNPFDKPVTVEMLLTHTTGFEVRDPTDANILYDPSRKPLALKEALFEIFPPVVREPGTSYMYDNFASGLVGYIVQEVSGEPFNEYMTKHVFEPLGMTSSSFVQSDDLLGRLPTVYGADGTAAPVYRLSPDVIPEGSLITTASDMSRFMISFLNGGKTQDGKTILSQQSIQAMSTYHLQIDPDVPDMAYGFEAPPLPDSNGQNVIAKGGSIPGFGSLMWLLPDKKTGVFVTFNSDSDVMLRLYEEYMDRFYPGETKFGDPNYKARTQAELKKFDGTYADLRLGLLTSIKANEDGTLTSGNSAGVRATLTQRGDLLFVDEYGNPLAFKTDSQGNVLYLKYNNPGSYAAKTPDAPGFADVPADHPYAFYIHGLQSLGFYPGDLAQTFGTEETVARGEFVSAILREFHIPPSANEAVFKDVSESPYKGEIQAAAELGLISGTGGGSFEPDRPIKREEAAEFVRKLLEISGYVVPDNRSVVLAPGTSKWAETSVLTLVDLEIHGPEVVKAAGGAIDFGSKRDLTRQELAAIQYLLLLPEKSLIP
;
A
#
# COMPACT_ATOMS: atom_id res chain seq x y z
N MET A 1 -1.15 -21.86 41.15
CA MET A 1 0.05 -21.16 40.67
C MET A 1 -0.24 -20.67 39.27
N LYS A 2 -0.42 -19.35 39.12
CA LYS A 2 -0.67 -18.64 37.86
C LYS A 2 0.68 -18.40 37.17
N ARG A 3 0.80 -18.73 35.88
CA ARG A 3 1.90 -18.28 35.01
C ARG A 3 1.36 -18.06 33.59
N ASN A 4 1.28 -16.77 33.25
CA ASN A 4 1.50 -16.10 31.97
C ASN A 4 1.07 -16.81 30.67
N SER A 5 -0.03 -16.31 30.10
CA SER A 5 -0.35 -16.43 28.67
C SER A 5 -0.03 -15.10 28.01
N THR A 6 1.18 -14.97 27.45
CA THR A 6 1.64 -13.82 26.68
C THR A 6 2.52 -14.34 25.54
N VAL A 7 1.95 -15.15 24.64
CA VAL A 7 2.58 -15.55 23.37
C VAL A 7 1.47 -16.01 22.42
N VAL A 8 0.80 -15.10 21.70
CA VAL A 8 0.13 -15.35 20.40
C VAL A 8 -0.05 -13.98 19.73
N CYS A 9 0.96 -13.52 18.99
CA CYS A 9 0.85 -12.36 18.07
C CYS A 9 2.07 -12.32 17.12
N VAL A 10 2.36 -13.44 16.44
CA VAL A 10 3.56 -13.61 15.58
C VAL A 10 3.19 -13.93 14.11
N LEU A 11 1.96 -13.71 13.68
CA LEU A 11 1.58 -13.80 12.25
C LEU A 11 1.13 -12.49 11.61
N ALA A 12 1.23 -11.37 12.34
CA ALA A 12 0.89 -10.03 11.83
C ALA A 12 2.02 -9.01 12.05
N THR A 13 3.25 -9.47 12.30
CA THR A 13 4.38 -8.63 12.75
C THR A 13 5.65 -8.81 11.92
N ALA A 14 5.49 -9.05 10.62
CA ALA A 14 6.48 -8.69 9.61
C ALA A 14 5.76 -7.84 8.55
N LEU A 15 6.16 -6.57 8.41
CA LEU A 15 5.47 -5.45 7.76
C LEU A 15 4.31 -4.83 8.56
N ALA A 16 4.66 -4.05 9.59
CA ALA A 16 3.73 -3.07 10.17
C ALA A 16 4.39 -1.68 10.28
N LEU A 17 4.84 -1.14 9.14
CA LEU A 17 4.48 0.24 8.87
C LEU A 17 3.03 0.18 8.40
N SER A 18 2.11 0.60 9.27
CA SER A 18 0.69 0.75 8.98
C SER A 18 0.50 1.76 7.83
N LEU A 19 0.63 1.28 6.60
CA LEU A 19 -0.39 1.62 5.61
C LEU A 19 -1.67 0.98 6.12
N PRO A 20 -2.78 1.72 6.27
CA PRO A 20 -4.03 1.12 6.71
C PRO A 20 -4.30 -0.06 5.80
N ALA A 21 -4.69 -1.20 6.39
CA ALA A 21 -5.39 -2.21 5.65
C ALA A 21 -6.53 -1.49 4.92
N MET A 22 -6.44 -1.34 3.59
CA MET A 22 -7.59 -1.02 2.78
C MET A 22 -8.52 -2.23 2.90
N ALA A 23 -9.32 -2.24 3.96
CA ALA A 23 -10.57 -2.96 3.93
C ALA A 23 -11.36 -2.30 2.80
N LEU A 24 -11.47 -2.98 1.66
CA LEU A 24 -12.48 -2.71 0.65
C LEU A 24 -13.84 -2.94 1.31
N SER A 25 -14.28 -1.97 2.10
CA SER A 25 -15.64 -1.93 2.61
C SER A 25 -16.52 -1.44 1.47
N VAL A 26 -17.19 -2.39 0.81
CA VAL A 26 -18.33 -2.06 -0.05
C VAL A 26 -19.43 -1.57 0.90
N PRO A 27 -19.92 -0.33 0.81
CA PRO A 27 -21.04 0.09 1.64
C PRO A 27 -22.27 -0.73 1.23
N GLY A 28 -22.82 -1.48 2.20
CA GLY A 28 -24.09 -2.18 2.04
C GLY A 28 -25.21 -1.19 1.76
N VAL A 29 -25.74 -1.20 0.54
CA VAL A 29 -26.86 -0.35 0.13
C VAL A 29 -28.15 -0.92 0.72
N SER A 30 -28.71 -0.21 1.70
CA SER A 30 -30.13 -0.34 2.04
C SER A 30 -30.96 0.32 0.92
N ALA A 31 -31.85 -0.44 0.31
CA ALA A 31 -32.76 0.06 -0.73
C ALA A 31 -33.71 1.11 -0.15
N ALA A 32 -33.44 2.39 -0.41
CA ALA A 32 -34.37 3.48 -0.15
C ALA A 32 -35.23 3.73 -1.39
N GLU A 33 -36.56 3.74 -1.19
CA GLU A 33 -37.56 3.95 -2.23
C GLU A 33 -37.41 5.30 -2.94
N ALA A 34 -37.46 5.26 -4.27
CA ALA A 34 -37.41 6.41 -5.14
C ALA A 34 -38.63 7.33 -4.94
N THR A 35 -38.38 8.57 -4.51
CA THR A 35 -39.35 9.67 -4.59
C THR A 35 -38.96 10.64 -5.70
N ALA A 36 -39.96 11.05 -6.48
CA ALA A 36 -39.85 11.83 -7.72
C ALA A 36 -39.29 13.26 -7.52
N PRO A 37 -38.74 13.90 -8.57
CA PRO A 37 -37.93 15.11 -8.44
C PRO A 37 -38.78 16.36 -8.21
N SER A 38 -38.50 17.07 -7.12
CA SER A 38 -39.11 18.36 -6.81
C SER A 38 -38.09 19.51 -6.95
N ALA A 39 -38.31 20.29 -8.01
CA ALA A 39 -38.06 21.72 -8.18
C ALA A 39 -36.75 22.36 -7.65
N ALA A 40 -35.96 22.82 -8.63
CA ALA A 40 -35.11 24.02 -8.63
C ALA A 40 -34.03 24.14 -7.52
N SER A 41 -32.80 23.81 -7.91
CA SER A 41 -31.56 24.12 -7.19
C SER A 41 -31.47 25.60 -6.79
N PRO A 42 -31.15 25.91 -5.52
CA PRO A 42 -30.55 27.19 -5.20
C PRO A 42 -29.15 27.23 -5.83
N ALA A 43 -28.82 28.37 -6.43
CA ALA A 43 -27.57 28.64 -7.09
C ALA A 43 -26.34 28.21 -6.26
N VAL A 44 -25.33 27.68 -6.96
CA VAL A 44 -23.97 27.45 -6.49
C VAL A 44 -23.48 28.72 -5.79
N SER A 45 -23.58 28.75 -4.46
CA SER A 45 -23.01 29.83 -3.67
C SER A 45 -21.48 29.67 -3.74
N ALA A 46 -20.81 30.72 -4.20
CA ALA A 46 -19.38 30.71 -4.46
C ALA A 46 -18.58 30.16 -3.27
N ILE A 47 -17.58 29.32 -3.59
CA ILE A 47 -16.64 28.63 -2.68
C ILE A 47 -15.85 29.62 -1.79
N SER A 48 -15.95 30.92 -2.06
CA SER A 48 -15.31 32.03 -1.33
C SER A 48 -15.98 32.41 0.01
N ASP A 49 -16.75 31.52 0.65
CA ASP A 49 -17.42 31.79 1.93
C ASP A 49 -16.78 30.97 3.07
N SER A 50 -16.05 31.68 3.94
CA SER A 50 -15.45 31.10 5.15
C SER A 50 -16.50 30.51 6.09
N GLN A 51 -17.72 31.06 6.12
CA GLN A 51 -18.80 30.53 6.97
C GLN A 51 -19.29 29.17 6.47
N ASN A 52 -19.52 29.04 5.16
CA ASN A 52 -19.92 27.77 4.55
C ASN A 52 -18.84 26.69 4.71
N THR A 53 -17.57 27.06 4.50
CA THR A 53 -16.42 26.14 4.72
C THR A 53 -16.36 25.68 6.17
N ALA A 54 -16.43 26.61 7.13
CA ALA A 54 -16.41 26.28 8.55
C ALA A 54 -17.61 25.41 8.97
N ALA A 55 -18.81 25.70 8.46
CA ALA A 55 -20.01 24.93 8.77
C ALA A 55 -19.93 23.49 8.24
N PHE A 56 -19.38 23.28 7.04
CA PHE A 56 -19.12 21.94 6.51
C PHE A 56 -18.17 21.15 7.41
N LEU A 57 -17.04 21.75 7.79
CA LEU A 57 -16.05 21.09 8.66
C LEU A 57 -16.64 20.79 10.04
N ASP A 58 -17.35 21.76 10.64
CA ASP A 58 -18.00 21.57 11.94
C ASP A 58 -19.03 20.42 11.89
N ALA A 59 -19.77 20.27 10.79
CA ALA A 59 -20.71 19.17 10.59
C ALA A 59 -19.98 17.82 10.41
N PHE A 60 -18.93 17.77 9.59
CA PHE A 60 -18.15 16.56 9.33
C PHE A 60 -17.51 16.02 10.62
N PHE A 61 -16.82 16.88 11.37
CA PHE A 61 -16.11 16.50 12.60
C PHE A 61 -17.03 16.32 13.81
N ALA A 62 -18.31 16.67 13.72
CA ALA A 62 -19.31 16.36 14.75
C ALA A 62 -19.91 14.94 14.61
N ARG A 63 -19.71 14.25 13.48
CA ARG A 63 -20.28 12.92 13.26
C ARG A 63 -19.63 11.87 14.16
N ALA A 64 -20.44 10.98 14.73
CA ALA A 64 -19.98 9.98 15.70
C ALA A 64 -18.93 9.01 15.12
N ASP A 65 -19.07 8.65 13.85
CA ASP A 65 -18.17 7.76 13.09
C ASP A 65 -16.85 8.44 12.66
N VAL A 66 -16.77 9.77 12.78
CA VAL A 66 -15.54 10.57 12.60
C VAL A 66 -14.87 10.78 13.96
N VAL A 67 -15.64 11.18 14.97
CA VAL A 67 -15.15 11.39 16.35
C VAL A 67 -14.57 10.11 16.95
N SER A 68 -15.09 8.94 16.58
CA SER A 68 -14.57 7.65 17.07
C SER A 68 -13.19 7.30 16.51
N GLN A 69 -12.74 7.95 15.43
CA GLN A 69 -11.51 7.59 14.71
C GLN A 69 -10.26 8.15 15.38
N ALA A 70 -10.33 9.32 16.00
CA ALA A 70 -9.18 9.95 16.66
C ALA A 70 -9.65 10.87 17.80
N SER A 71 -8.77 11.19 18.74
CA SER A 71 -9.13 12.15 19.80
C SER A 71 -8.87 13.60 19.41
N ALA A 72 -7.95 13.85 18.48
CA ALA A 72 -7.51 15.17 18.07
C ALA A 72 -7.44 15.26 16.54
N PHE A 73 -8.06 16.30 15.99
CA PHE A 73 -7.98 16.67 14.58
C PHE A 73 -7.65 18.15 14.43
N VAL A 74 -6.83 18.50 13.45
CA VAL A 74 -6.73 19.88 12.96
C VAL A 74 -6.93 19.92 11.46
N VAL A 75 -7.50 21.02 10.98
CA VAL A 75 -7.71 21.28 9.56
C VAL A 75 -7.46 22.76 9.26
N SER A 76 -6.79 23.04 8.15
CA SER A 76 -6.73 24.37 7.56
C SER A 76 -7.14 24.34 6.09
N VAL A 77 -7.94 25.33 5.69
CA VAL A 77 -8.41 25.54 4.32
C VAL A 77 -8.01 26.95 3.90
N VAL A 78 -7.33 27.07 2.78
CA VAL A 78 -6.91 28.36 2.20
C VAL A 78 -7.46 28.51 0.80
N GLN A 79 -7.79 29.74 0.41
CA GLN A 79 -8.17 30.09 -0.95
C GLN A 79 -7.76 31.52 -1.27
N ASP A 80 -7.28 31.77 -2.49
CA ASP A 80 -6.96 33.13 -2.99
C ASP A 80 -6.06 33.94 -2.03
N GLY A 81 -5.07 33.25 -1.45
CA GLY A 81 -4.09 33.85 -0.54
C GLY A 81 -4.60 34.15 0.88
N ARG A 82 -5.77 33.63 1.27
CA ARG A 82 -6.39 33.85 2.58
C ARG A 82 -6.75 32.52 3.25
N VAL A 83 -6.78 32.51 4.57
CA VAL A 83 -7.29 31.39 5.37
C VAL A 83 -8.82 31.46 5.41
N LEU A 84 -9.50 30.44 4.91
CA LEU A 84 -10.95 30.29 4.97
C LEU A 84 -11.41 29.62 6.27
N ALA A 85 -10.66 28.61 6.72
CA ALA A 85 -10.90 27.92 7.97
C ALA A 85 -9.58 27.43 8.57
N GLU A 86 -9.48 27.50 9.90
CA GLU A 86 -8.37 26.96 10.67
C GLU A 86 -8.96 26.52 12.01
N LYS A 87 -9.11 25.20 12.18
CA LYS A 87 -9.96 24.61 13.22
C LYS A 87 -9.25 23.43 13.89
N GLY A 88 -9.45 23.31 15.20
CA GLY A 88 -9.12 22.14 15.99
C GLY A 88 -10.40 21.47 16.50
N TYR A 89 -10.45 20.14 16.44
CA TYR A 89 -11.58 19.33 16.93
C TYR A 89 -11.09 18.28 17.91
N GLY A 90 -11.88 18.05 18.97
CA GLY A 90 -11.56 17.08 20.02
C GLY A 90 -10.58 17.61 21.06
N VAL A 91 -9.79 16.71 21.65
CA VAL A 91 -8.87 16.98 22.76
C VAL A 91 -7.50 16.37 22.51
N THR A 92 -6.45 17.08 22.93
CA THR A 92 -5.07 16.58 22.84
C THR A 92 -4.80 15.49 23.87
N ASP A 93 -5.55 15.48 24.97
CA ASP A 93 -5.43 14.47 26.01
C ASP A 93 -6.79 14.25 26.68
N LYS A 94 -7.25 12.99 26.72
CA LYS A 94 -8.57 12.58 27.25
C LYS A 94 -8.71 12.79 28.76
N THR A 95 -7.60 12.85 29.51
CA THR A 95 -7.63 13.01 30.97
C THR A 95 -7.75 14.48 31.36
N SER A 96 -6.92 15.35 30.80
CA SER A 96 -6.93 16.79 31.03
C SER A 96 -8.08 17.50 30.30
N GLY A 97 -8.55 16.91 29.19
CA GLY A 97 -9.56 17.53 28.33
C GLY A 97 -9.07 18.78 27.61
N LYS A 98 -7.74 18.99 27.48
CA LYS A 98 -7.16 20.14 26.78
C LYS A 98 -7.69 20.15 25.32
N PRO A 99 -8.37 21.23 24.88
CA PRO A 99 -8.88 21.30 23.51
C PRO A 99 -7.73 21.38 22.51
N VAL A 100 -7.98 20.86 21.32
CA VAL A 100 -7.04 21.02 20.20
C VAL A 100 -7.02 22.47 19.74
N ASP A 101 -5.82 23.04 19.65
CA ASP A 101 -5.58 24.40 19.17
C ASP A 101 -4.82 24.31 17.83
N PRO A 102 -5.37 24.82 16.71
CA PRO A 102 -4.72 24.71 15.41
C PRO A 102 -3.40 25.49 15.26
N ALA A 103 -3.13 26.46 16.15
CA ALA A 103 -1.90 27.26 16.17
C ALA A 103 -0.83 26.72 17.14
N ASP A 104 -1.25 26.02 18.21
CA ASP A 104 -0.35 25.49 19.25
C ASP A 104 -0.14 23.97 19.17
N THR A 105 -1.20 23.20 18.89
CA THR A 105 -1.11 21.73 18.89
C THR A 105 -0.32 21.25 17.69
N THR A 106 0.78 20.54 17.96
CA THR A 106 1.66 20.01 16.93
C THR A 106 1.23 18.62 16.49
N PHE A 107 1.57 18.26 15.26
CA PHE A 107 1.32 16.93 14.71
C PHE A 107 2.53 16.47 13.92
N ARG A 108 2.81 15.17 13.98
CA ARG A 108 3.70 14.51 13.03
C ARG A 108 2.94 14.33 11.71
N VAL A 109 3.51 14.75 10.59
CA VAL A 109 2.80 14.71 9.29
C VAL A 109 3.36 13.66 8.32
N GLY A 110 4.27 12.81 8.79
CA GLY A 110 4.83 11.71 8.01
C GLY A 110 5.30 12.19 6.62
N SER A 111 4.85 11.49 5.58
CA SER A 111 5.28 11.74 4.20
C SER A 111 4.90 13.09 3.59
N VAL A 112 4.05 13.92 4.22
CA VAL A 112 3.89 15.34 3.83
C VAL A 112 5.25 16.07 3.90
N SER A 113 6.16 15.61 4.74
CA SER A 113 7.57 16.06 4.80
C SER A 113 8.26 16.11 3.42
N LYS A 114 7.94 15.17 2.52
CA LYS A 114 8.58 15.07 1.18
C LYS A 114 8.32 16.29 0.31
N VAL A 115 7.18 16.96 0.49
CA VAL A 115 6.87 18.21 -0.22
C VAL A 115 7.88 19.29 0.13
N PHE A 116 8.23 19.41 1.42
CA PHE A 116 9.19 20.40 1.91
C PHE A 116 10.63 20.03 1.50
N THR A 117 10.97 18.75 1.54
CA THR A 117 12.25 18.24 1.06
C THR A 117 12.45 18.48 -0.43
N ALA A 118 11.42 18.25 -1.25
CA ALA A 118 11.43 18.59 -2.67
C ALA A 118 11.56 20.10 -2.91
N LEU A 119 10.85 20.94 -2.13
CA LEU A 119 10.99 22.40 -2.21
C LEU A 119 12.42 22.85 -1.95
N ALA A 120 13.09 22.30 -0.94
CA ALA A 120 14.48 22.63 -0.62
C ALA A 120 15.43 22.24 -1.76
N LEU A 121 15.23 21.08 -2.38
CA LEU A 121 15.99 20.68 -3.57
C LEU A 121 15.73 21.64 -4.73
N MET A 122 14.48 22.02 -4.98
CA MET A 122 14.12 22.95 -6.05
C MET A 122 14.67 24.36 -5.80
N GLN A 123 14.87 24.79 -4.55
CA GLN A 123 15.61 26.03 -4.26
C GLN A 123 17.06 25.96 -4.74
N LEU A 124 17.71 24.79 -4.63
CA LEU A 124 19.06 24.58 -5.16
C LEU A 124 19.09 24.48 -6.69
N VAL A 125 18.00 24.00 -7.31
CA VAL A 125 17.78 24.06 -8.76
C VAL A 125 17.64 25.50 -9.25
N ASP A 126 16.82 26.32 -8.58
CA ASP A 126 16.68 27.77 -8.88
C ASP A 126 18.03 28.50 -8.78
N GLN A 127 18.89 28.09 -7.84
CA GLN A 127 20.24 28.63 -7.66
C GLN A 127 21.26 28.10 -8.69
N GLY A 128 20.88 27.17 -9.56
CA GLY A 128 21.78 26.52 -10.53
C GLY A 128 22.82 25.61 -9.89
N LYS A 129 22.65 25.21 -8.63
CA LYS A 129 23.58 24.33 -7.89
C LYS A 129 23.31 22.84 -8.15
N VAL A 130 22.06 22.51 -8.48
CA VAL A 130 21.62 21.15 -8.84
C VAL A 130 20.91 21.20 -10.17
N SER A 131 21.24 20.27 -11.08
CA SER A 131 20.39 19.98 -12.24
C SER A 131 19.55 18.73 -11.94
N LEU A 132 18.27 18.77 -12.33
CA LEU A 132 17.39 17.60 -12.25
C LEU A 132 17.89 16.42 -13.11
N GLN A 133 18.70 16.71 -14.13
CA GLN A 133 19.32 15.72 -15.02
C GLN A 133 20.71 15.26 -14.57
N ASP A 134 21.23 15.79 -13.46
CA ASP A 134 22.51 15.32 -12.92
C ASP A 134 22.38 13.87 -12.45
N ASP A 135 23.41 13.06 -12.73
CA ASP A 135 23.61 11.76 -12.09
C ASP A 135 23.81 11.96 -10.58
N ILE A 136 23.03 11.24 -9.76
CA ILE A 136 23.11 11.35 -8.30
C ILE A 136 24.50 11.00 -7.76
N GLN A 137 25.28 10.21 -8.50
CA GLN A 137 26.65 9.81 -8.14
C GLN A 137 27.56 11.02 -7.82
N LYS A 138 27.27 12.19 -8.43
CA LYS A 138 27.93 13.48 -8.17
C LYS A 138 27.77 13.97 -6.72
N TYR A 139 26.70 13.57 -6.05
CA TYR A 139 26.28 14.10 -4.75
C TYR A 139 26.44 13.11 -3.59
N LEU A 140 26.94 11.90 -3.86
CA LEU A 140 27.04 10.83 -2.85
C LEU A 140 28.27 10.95 -1.93
N GLY A 141 29.01 12.06 -1.93
CA GLY A 141 30.13 12.26 -0.99
C GLY A 141 31.20 11.17 -1.01
N GLY A 142 31.42 10.51 -2.15
CA GLY A 142 32.40 9.43 -2.35
C GLY A 142 31.85 8.00 -2.26
N TYR A 143 30.58 7.80 -1.87
CA TYR A 143 29.92 6.50 -1.93
C TYR A 143 29.61 6.13 -3.39
N LYS A 144 29.75 4.84 -3.74
CA LYS A 144 29.47 4.35 -5.09
C LYS A 144 28.08 3.74 -5.16
N LEU A 145 27.30 4.14 -6.15
CA LEU A 145 26.05 3.49 -6.47
C LEU A 145 26.32 2.17 -7.22
N THR A 146 25.73 1.08 -6.74
CA THR A 146 25.71 -0.18 -7.48
C THR A 146 24.56 -0.14 -8.48
N ASN A 147 24.88 0.15 -9.74
CA ASN A 147 23.91 0.19 -10.83
C ASN A 147 24.37 -0.75 -11.96
N PRO A 148 23.68 -1.87 -12.22
CA PRO A 148 24.04 -2.80 -13.29
C PRO A 148 23.54 -2.35 -14.68
N PHE A 149 22.78 -1.25 -14.76
CA PHE A 149 22.23 -0.73 -16.01
C PHE A 149 23.10 0.41 -16.58
N ASP A 150 23.10 0.59 -17.90
CA ASP A 150 23.85 1.65 -18.58
C ASP A 150 23.26 3.06 -18.35
N LYS A 151 22.05 3.14 -17.78
CA LYS A 151 21.34 4.38 -17.53
C LYS A 151 21.60 4.87 -16.10
N PRO A 152 22.10 6.10 -15.90
CA PRO A 152 22.32 6.63 -14.56
C PRO A 152 21.00 6.93 -13.84
N VAL A 153 21.04 6.93 -12.51
CA VAL A 153 19.94 7.45 -11.69
C VAL A 153 20.08 8.97 -11.62
N THR A 154 19.06 9.71 -12.06
CA THR A 154 19.09 11.19 -12.03
C THR A 154 18.42 11.76 -10.79
N VAL A 155 18.70 13.02 -10.47
CA VAL A 155 18.03 13.74 -9.37
C VAL A 155 16.50 13.78 -9.56
N GLU A 156 16.02 13.95 -10.79
CA GLU A 156 14.58 13.88 -11.12
C GLU A 156 13.96 12.52 -10.77
N MET A 157 14.70 11.42 -10.98
CA MET A 157 14.22 10.08 -10.65
C MET A 157 14.03 9.89 -9.14
N LEU A 158 14.78 10.62 -8.30
CA LEU A 158 14.55 10.63 -6.85
C LEU A 158 13.20 11.29 -6.51
N LEU A 159 12.87 12.41 -7.17
CA LEU A 159 11.63 13.17 -6.94
C LEU A 159 10.39 12.47 -7.49
N THR A 160 10.56 11.68 -8.56
CA THR A 160 9.46 10.95 -9.24
C THR A 160 9.35 9.49 -8.80
N HIS A 161 10.20 9.03 -7.88
CA HIS A 161 10.22 7.64 -7.42
C HIS A 161 10.38 6.63 -8.57
N THR A 162 11.31 6.92 -9.49
CA THR A 162 11.63 6.07 -10.64
C THR A 162 13.10 5.62 -10.65
N THR A 163 13.72 5.56 -9.47
CA THR A 163 15.15 5.24 -9.27
C THR A 163 15.52 3.83 -9.70
N GLY A 164 14.58 2.89 -9.57
CA GLY A 164 14.86 1.46 -9.72
C GLY A 164 15.56 0.83 -8.52
N PHE A 165 15.67 1.54 -7.39
CA PHE A 165 16.26 0.99 -6.17
C PHE A 165 15.48 -0.19 -5.62
N GLU A 166 16.20 -1.11 -4.98
CA GLU A 166 15.59 -2.08 -4.07
C GLU A 166 14.88 -1.33 -2.93
N VAL A 167 13.69 -1.80 -2.53
CA VAL A 167 12.88 -1.15 -1.48
C VAL A 167 13.66 -1.11 -0.18
N ARG A 168 13.72 0.08 0.45
CA ARG A 168 14.23 0.29 1.80
C ARG A 168 13.25 1.15 2.58
N ASP A 169 12.49 0.50 3.44
CA ASP A 169 11.53 1.15 4.32
C ASP A 169 12.03 1.21 5.77
N PRO A 170 11.60 2.22 6.55
CA PRO A 170 11.83 2.23 7.99
C PRO A 170 11.30 0.96 8.68
N THR A 171 11.95 0.57 9.75
CA THR A 171 11.61 -0.60 10.58
C THR A 171 11.34 -0.17 12.03
N ASP A 172 10.85 -1.09 12.86
CA ASP A 172 10.66 -0.84 14.31
C ASP A 172 11.96 -0.38 15.00
N ALA A 173 13.14 -0.71 14.45
CA ALA A 173 14.42 -0.25 14.98
C ALA A 173 14.61 1.27 14.89
N ASN A 174 13.89 1.93 13.96
CA ASN A 174 13.87 3.38 13.79
C ASN A 174 12.98 4.09 14.82
N ILE A 175 12.22 3.36 15.63
CA ILE A 175 11.34 3.91 16.67
C ILE A 175 12.00 3.74 18.05
N LEU A 176 12.33 4.86 18.67
CA LEU A 176 13.03 4.93 19.96
C LEU A 176 12.06 5.30 21.08
N TYR A 177 11.64 4.30 21.85
CA TYR A 177 10.88 4.51 23.10
C TYR A 177 11.79 4.79 24.31
N ASP A 178 13.04 4.32 24.27
CA ASP A 178 14.02 4.62 25.30
C ASP A 178 14.71 5.96 24.98
N PRO A 179 14.49 7.02 25.78
CA PRO A 179 15.06 8.34 25.54
C PRO A 179 16.59 8.37 25.70
N SER A 180 17.22 7.33 26.25
CA SER A 180 18.69 7.24 26.37
C SER A 180 19.37 6.79 25.08
N ARG A 181 18.62 6.18 24.14
CA ARG A 181 19.15 5.79 22.83
C ARG A 181 19.38 7.04 21.98
N LYS A 182 20.60 7.18 21.46
CA LYS A 182 20.94 8.28 20.55
C LYS A 182 20.52 7.92 19.13
N PRO A 183 19.77 8.80 18.44
CA PRO A 183 19.45 8.60 17.03
C PRO A 183 20.71 8.73 16.16
N LEU A 184 20.70 8.06 15.01
CA LEU A 184 21.76 8.17 14.00
C LEU A 184 21.72 9.54 13.31
N ALA A 185 22.85 9.97 12.75
CA ALA A 185 22.86 11.09 11.81
C ALA A 185 22.28 10.66 10.45
N LEU A 186 21.69 11.61 9.70
CA LEU A 186 21.08 11.33 8.39
C LEU A 186 22.00 10.58 7.43
N LYS A 187 23.26 11.04 7.31
CA LYS A 187 24.27 10.40 6.44
C LYS A 187 24.56 8.96 6.87
N GLU A 188 24.74 8.73 8.17
CA GLU A 188 25.04 7.40 8.71
C GLU A 188 23.89 6.44 8.42
N ALA A 189 22.66 6.86 8.73
CA ALA A 189 21.46 6.05 8.52
C ALA A 189 21.24 5.68 7.05
N LEU A 190 21.41 6.63 6.11
CA LEU A 190 21.24 6.35 4.68
C LEU A 190 22.29 5.38 4.15
N PHE A 191 23.57 5.63 4.43
CA PHE A 191 24.64 4.83 3.84
C PHE A 191 24.85 3.47 4.51
N GLU A 192 24.28 3.24 5.69
CA GLU A 192 24.19 1.90 6.30
C GLU A 192 23.30 0.95 5.49
N ILE A 193 22.27 1.47 4.82
CA ILE A 193 21.26 0.68 4.08
C ILE A 193 21.19 0.99 2.58
N PHE A 194 22.21 1.66 2.02
CA PHE A 194 22.19 2.17 0.64
C PHE A 194 21.89 1.05 -0.38
N PRO A 195 20.70 1.02 -1.02
CA PRO A 195 20.32 -0.10 -1.86
C PRO A 195 21.02 -0.10 -3.22
N PRO A 196 21.19 -1.27 -3.85
CA PRO A 196 21.52 -1.36 -5.27
C PRO A 196 20.32 -0.94 -6.14
N VAL A 197 20.60 -0.61 -7.40
CA VAL A 197 19.59 -0.51 -8.45
C VAL A 197 19.27 -1.92 -8.97
N VAL A 198 18.01 -2.31 -8.92
CA VAL A 198 17.53 -3.64 -9.33
C VAL A 198 16.55 -3.60 -10.50
N ARG A 199 16.11 -2.40 -10.89
CA ARG A 199 15.28 -2.14 -12.08
C ARG A 199 15.89 -0.99 -12.87
N GLU A 200 15.76 -1.02 -14.19
CA GLU A 200 16.37 0.03 -15.03
C GLU A 200 15.82 1.43 -14.63
N PRO A 201 16.67 2.42 -14.34
CA PRO A 201 16.22 3.74 -13.90
C PRO A 201 15.27 4.42 -14.89
N GLY A 202 14.21 5.04 -14.38
CA GLY A 202 13.18 5.74 -15.15
C GLY A 202 12.13 4.85 -15.82
N THR A 203 12.16 3.52 -15.64
CA THR A 203 11.23 2.62 -16.35
C THR A 203 9.94 2.36 -15.58
N SER A 204 9.98 2.32 -14.24
CA SER A 204 8.85 1.97 -13.37
C SER A 204 8.66 2.95 -12.22
N TYR A 205 7.41 3.24 -11.87
CA TYR A 205 7.06 3.92 -10.62
C TYR A 205 7.08 2.96 -9.45
N MET A 206 7.79 3.32 -8.38
CA MET A 206 7.72 2.65 -7.10
C MET A 206 8.04 3.68 -6.01
N TYR A 207 7.03 4.11 -5.25
CA TYR A 207 7.19 5.01 -4.11
C TYR A 207 8.40 4.58 -3.27
N ASP A 208 9.22 5.53 -2.83
CA ASP A 208 10.54 5.23 -2.30
C ASP A 208 10.94 6.23 -1.20
N ASN A 209 10.93 5.76 0.04
CA ASN A 209 11.34 6.54 1.21
C ASN A 209 12.84 6.84 1.17
N PHE A 210 13.66 5.87 0.76
CA PHE A 210 15.10 6.04 0.64
C PHE A 210 15.46 7.12 -0.37
N ALA A 211 14.81 7.13 -1.55
CA ALA A 211 15.01 8.17 -2.55
C ALA A 211 14.73 9.57 -1.99
N SER A 212 13.65 9.74 -1.21
CA SER A 212 13.33 11.01 -0.57
C SER A 212 14.31 11.39 0.55
N GLY A 213 14.76 10.44 1.35
CA GLY A 213 15.82 10.67 2.34
C GLY A 213 17.12 11.13 1.67
N LEU A 214 17.46 10.52 0.53
CA LEU A 214 18.61 10.90 -0.27
C LEU A 214 18.47 12.31 -0.87
N VAL A 215 17.27 12.76 -1.25
CA VAL A 215 17.04 14.16 -1.65
C VAL A 215 17.43 15.13 -0.53
N GLY A 216 17.01 14.85 0.71
CA GLY A 216 17.38 15.68 1.86
C GLY A 216 18.90 15.66 2.13
N TYR A 217 19.56 14.52 1.94
CA TYR A 217 21.01 14.43 2.00
C TYR A 217 21.70 15.26 0.91
N ILE A 218 21.21 15.24 -0.33
CA ILE A 218 21.74 16.07 -1.42
C ILE A 218 21.62 17.56 -1.07
N VAL A 219 20.49 17.98 -0.49
CA VAL A 219 20.32 19.36 0.00
C VAL A 219 21.42 19.70 1.02
N GLN A 220 21.67 18.81 1.98
CA GLN A 220 22.72 19.00 2.99
C GLN A 220 24.12 19.11 2.36
N GLU A 221 24.49 18.18 1.47
CA GLU A 221 25.82 18.16 0.86
C GLU A 221 26.07 19.38 -0.05
N VAL A 222 25.07 19.77 -0.84
CA VAL A 222 25.22 20.87 -1.81
C VAL A 222 25.16 22.25 -1.14
N SER A 223 24.35 22.40 -0.08
CA SER A 223 24.29 23.65 0.68
C SER A 223 25.47 23.82 1.64
N GLY A 224 26.02 22.71 2.16
CA GLY A 224 26.98 22.70 3.26
C GLY A 224 26.35 22.97 4.63
N GLU A 225 25.02 22.99 4.73
CA GLU A 225 24.25 23.19 5.96
C GLU A 225 23.55 21.87 6.33
N PRO A 226 23.49 21.45 7.61
CA PRO A 226 22.65 20.33 8.03
C PRO A 226 21.22 20.49 7.52
N PHE A 227 20.58 19.41 7.06
CA PHE A 227 19.28 19.50 6.39
C PHE A 227 18.23 20.27 7.20
N ASN A 228 18.12 19.99 8.50
CA ASN A 228 17.20 20.69 9.39
C ASN A 228 17.49 22.20 9.51
N GLU A 229 18.76 22.59 9.56
CA GLU A 229 19.15 24.01 9.63
C GLU A 229 18.84 24.73 8.31
N TYR A 230 19.07 24.07 7.17
CA TYR A 230 18.67 24.58 5.86
C TYR A 230 17.16 24.84 5.82
N MET A 231 16.35 23.87 6.26
CA MET A 231 14.89 24.00 6.29
C MET A 231 14.43 25.16 7.18
N THR A 232 15.00 25.29 8.38
CA THR A 232 14.67 26.40 9.30
C THR A 232 14.93 27.76 8.63
N LYS A 233 16.13 27.96 8.12
CA LYS A 233 16.60 29.26 7.61
C LYS A 233 16.02 29.66 6.26
N HIS A 234 15.86 28.70 5.35
CA HIS A 234 15.50 28.99 3.95
C HIS A 234 14.03 28.70 3.63
N VAL A 235 13.30 28.04 4.53
CA VAL A 235 11.88 27.70 4.33
C VAL A 235 11.01 28.18 5.49
N PHE A 236 11.25 27.71 6.72
CA PHE A 236 10.33 27.96 7.84
C PHE A 236 10.36 29.40 8.36
N GLU A 237 11.54 29.96 8.65
CA GLU A 237 11.66 31.35 9.11
C GLU A 237 11.12 32.35 8.08
N PRO A 238 11.46 32.25 6.77
CA PRO A 238 10.87 33.11 5.75
C PRO A 238 9.34 33.02 5.64
N LEU A 239 8.75 31.85 5.90
CA LEU A 239 7.30 31.64 5.88
C LEU A 239 6.62 31.98 7.21
N GLY A 240 7.38 32.27 8.27
CA GLY A 240 6.85 32.46 9.61
C GLY A 240 6.27 31.17 10.23
N MET A 241 6.78 30.00 9.83
CA MET A 241 6.38 28.69 10.34
C MET A 241 7.16 28.35 11.63
N THR A 242 6.83 29.03 12.73
CA THR A 242 7.62 29.00 13.97
C THR A 242 7.40 27.75 14.84
N SER A 243 6.42 26.91 14.51
CA SER A 243 6.16 25.61 15.15
C SER A 243 6.46 24.44 14.22
N SER A 244 7.32 24.65 13.23
CA SER A 244 7.70 23.64 12.24
C SER A 244 9.17 23.26 12.34
N SER A 245 9.45 21.96 12.41
CA SER A 245 10.82 21.44 12.42
C SER A 245 10.89 19.98 11.97
N PHE A 246 12.02 19.61 11.40
CA PHE A 246 12.38 18.20 11.16
C PHE A 246 13.04 17.54 12.37
N VAL A 247 13.44 18.32 13.38
CA VAL A 247 14.03 17.85 14.64
C VAL A 247 12.95 17.68 15.70
N GLN A 248 13.04 16.59 16.46
CA GLN A 248 12.06 16.21 17.47
C GLN A 248 12.37 16.84 18.84
N SER A 249 12.30 18.17 18.92
CA SER A 249 12.56 18.90 20.17
C SER A 249 11.52 18.57 21.25
N ASP A 250 11.93 18.69 22.52
CA ASP A 250 11.02 18.42 23.66
C ASP A 250 9.80 19.36 23.67
N ASP A 251 9.95 20.60 23.17
CA ASP A 251 8.82 21.53 22.99
C ASP A 251 7.80 20.99 21.99
N LEU A 252 8.25 20.58 20.81
CA LEU A 252 7.37 20.09 19.76
C LEU A 252 6.71 18.77 20.16
N LEU A 253 7.45 17.86 20.80
CA LEU A 253 6.93 16.60 21.32
C LEU A 253 5.95 16.81 22.47
N GLY A 254 6.18 17.79 23.34
CA GLY A 254 5.30 18.12 24.46
C GLY A 254 3.95 18.71 24.05
N ARG A 255 3.83 19.17 22.79
CA ARG A 255 2.58 19.70 22.21
C ARG A 255 1.84 18.70 21.32
N LEU A 256 2.38 17.48 21.14
CA LEU A 256 1.69 16.43 20.41
C LEU A 256 0.46 15.95 21.19
N PRO A 257 -0.66 15.65 20.52
CA PRO A 257 -1.76 14.95 21.16
C PRO A 257 -1.37 13.51 21.52
N THR A 258 -1.87 13.03 22.65
CA THR A 258 -1.69 11.66 23.13
C THR A 258 -2.32 10.67 22.15
N VAL A 259 -1.56 9.69 21.69
CA VAL A 259 -2.09 8.56 20.90
C VAL A 259 -2.68 7.52 21.85
N TYR A 260 -3.80 6.91 21.48
CA TYR A 260 -4.46 5.88 22.30
C TYR A 260 -4.56 4.55 21.56
N GLY A 261 -4.28 3.45 22.26
CA GLY A 261 -4.54 2.09 21.78
C GLY A 261 -6.04 1.77 21.73
N ALA A 262 -6.39 0.64 21.11
CA ALA A 262 -7.78 0.20 20.97
C ALA A 262 -8.49 -0.06 22.32
N ASP A 263 -7.73 -0.37 23.37
CA ASP A 263 -8.23 -0.54 24.75
C ASP A 263 -8.38 0.80 25.50
N GLY A 264 -8.09 1.93 24.83
CA GLY A 264 -8.15 3.27 25.39
C GLY A 264 -6.91 3.67 26.21
N THR A 265 -5.88 2.84 26.28
CA THR A 265 -4.64 3.17 26.98
C THR A 265 -3.80 4.17 26.20
N ALA A 266 -3.13 5.09 26.91
CA ALA A 266 -2.23 6.05 26.28
C ALA A 266 -0.96 5.32 25.79
N ALA A 267 -0.62 5.50 24.52
CA ALA A 267 0.62 5.00 23.94
C ALA A 267 1.81 5.85 24.42
N PRO A 268 2.98 5.24 24.65
CA PRO A 268 4.18 5.99 25.00
C PRO A 268 4.64 6.87 23.83
N VAL A 269 5.11 8.08 24.15
CA VAL A 269 5.76 8.96 23.18
C VAL A 269 7.07 8.32 22.73
N TYR A 270 7.32 8.33 21.41
CA TYR A 270 8.56 7.85 20.81
C TYR A 270 9.32 8.97 20.09
N ARG A 271 10.61 8.75 19.87
CA ARG A 271 11.44 9.51 18.93
C ARG A 271 11.82 8.64 17.73
N LEU A 272 12.09 9.27 16.61
CA LEU A 272 12.58 8.64 15.39
C LEU A 272 14.12 8.60 15.35
N SER A 273 14.67 7.60 14.69
CA SER A 273 16.09 7.50 14.31
C SER A 273 16.21 7.20 12.81
N PRO A 274 16.95 8.00 12.01
CA PRO A 274 17.72 9.19 12.43
C PRO A 274 16.81 10.30 12.99
N ASP A 275 17.38 11.27 13.71
CA ASP A 275 16.57 12.33 14.36
C ASP A 275 15.93 13.28 13.34
N VAL A 276 16.54 13.34 12.15
CA VAL A 276 16.09 14.08 10.98
C VAL A 276 15.87 13.09 9.85
N ILE A 277 14.61 12.96 9.44
CA ILE A 277 14.13 12.08 8.38
C ILE A 277 13.47 12.97 7.32
N PRO A 278 14.20 13.39 6.26
CA PRO A 278 13.65 14.26 5.20
C PRO A 278 12.35 13.73 4.58
N GLU A 279 12.15 12.43 4.61
CA GLU A 279 10.98 11.77 4.06
C GLU A 279 9.80 11.67 5.03
N GLY A 280 9.94 12.03 6.32
CA GLY A 280 8.92 11.68 7.32
C GLY A 280 8.90 12.40 8.69
N SER A 281 9.94 13.13 9.12
CA SER A 281 10.01 13.66 10.50
C SER A 281 9.49 15.08 10.71
N LEU A 282 8.85 15.72 9.72
CA LEU A 282 8.28 17.05 9.93
C LEU A 282 7.19 17.01 11.02
N ILE A 283 7.37 17.87 12.02
CA ILE A 283 6.36 18.24 13.00
C ILE A 283 5.93 19.67 12.71
N THR A 284 4.63 19.93 12.69
CA THR A 284 4.05 21.23 12.31
C THR A 284 2.69 21.46 12.97
N THR A 285 2.06 22.59 12.67
CA THR A 285 0.70 22.97 13.08
C THR A 285 -0.16 23.30 11.85
N ALA A 286 -1.48 23.37 12.02
CA ALA A 286 -2.38 23.74 10.92
C ALA A 286 -2.15 25.18 10.44
N SER A 287 -1.80 26.10 11.36
CA SER A 287 -1.45 27.49 11.02
C SER A 287 -0.15 27.60 10.24
N ASP A 288 0.87 26.80 10.57
CA ASP A 288 2.12 26.81 9.82
C ASP A 288 1.90 26.25 8.39
N MET A 289 1.12 25.17 8.28
CA MET A 289 0.74 24.62 6.99
C MET A 289 -0.11 25.58 6.15
N SER A 290 -0.99 26.39 6.75
CA SER A 290 -1.78 27.39 6.01
C SER A 290 -0.89 28.46 5.36
N ARG A 291 0.18 28.90 6.04
CA ARG A 291 1.19 29.83 5.47
C ARG A 291 1.95 29.21 4.30
N PHE A 292 2.38 27.95 4.44
CA PHE A 292 3.01 27.21 3.35
C PHE A 292 2.10 27.10 2.12
N MET A 293 0.85 26.63 2.30
CA MET A 293 -0.10 26.47 1.21
C MET A 293 -0.39 27.80 0.50
N ILE A 294 -0.59 28.89 1.25
CA ILE A 294 -0.78 30.23 0.68
C ILE A 294 0.43 30.64 -0.16
N SER A 295 1.65 30.41 0.34
CA SER A 295 2.86 30.79 -0.40
C SER A 295 3.02 29.97 -1.68
N PHE A 296 2.82 28.66 -1.60
CA PHE A 296 2.91 27.75 -2.75
C PHE A 296 1.92 28.15 -3.84
N LEU A 297 0.63 28.34 -3.48
CA LEU A 297 -0.44 28.74 -4.40
C LEU A 297 -0.30 30.18 -4.93
N ASN A 298 0.55 30.99 -4.29
CA ASN A 298 0.88 32.35 -4.72
C ASN A 298 2.21 32.42 -5.49
N GLY A 299 2.57 31.34 -6.20
CA GLY A 299 3.78 31.30 -7.03
C GLY A 299 5.07 31.37 -6.23
N GLY A 300 5.07 30.82 -5.01
CA GLY A 300 6.26 30.69 -4.16
C GLY A 300 6.61 31.96 -3.40
N LYS A 301 5.67 32.91 -3.28
CA LYS A 301 5.87 34.19 -2.58
C LYS A 301 5.15 34.20 -1.25
N THR A 302 5.79 34.75 -0.23
CA THR A 302 5.18 35.06 1.06
C THR A 302 4.18 36.21 0.92
N GLN A 303 3.40 36.49 1.97
CA GLN A 303 2.46 37.62 1.98
C GLN A 303 3.16 38.99 1.88
N ASP A 304 4.37 39.13 2.41
CA ASP A 304 5.20 40.34 2.29
C ASP A 304 6.03 40.39 0.99
N GLY A 305 5.84 39.42 0.09
CA GLY A 305 6.40 39.42 -1.26
C GLY A 305 7.79 38.80 -1.41
N LYS A 306 8.38 38.27 -0.33
CA LYS A 306 9.62 37.50 -0.39
C LYS A 306 9.40 36.24 -1.22
N THR A 307 10.29 35.97 -2.17
CA THR A 307 10.23 34.77 -3.00
C THR A 307 10.98 33.64 -2.29
N ILE A 308 10.27 32.58 -1.92
CA ILE A 308 10.82 31.36 -1.31
C ILE A 308 11.25 30.37 -2.39
N LEU A 309 10.48 30.31 -3.48
CA LEU A 309 10.74 29.47 -4.63
C LEU A 309 10.29 30.22 -5.90
N SER A 310 10.99 30.04 -7.02
CA SER A 310 10.60 30.66 -8.28
C SER A 310 9.25 30.15 -8.76
N GLN A 311 8.53 30.98 -9.52
CA GLN A 311 7.26 30.58 -10.14
C GLN A 311 7.44 29.37 -11.08
N GLN A 312 8.60 29.26 -11.75
CA GLN A 312 8.93 28.12 -12.60
C GLN A 312 9.05 26.83 -11.79
N SER A 313 9.73 26.88 -10.65
CA SER A 313 9.89 25.73 -9.76
C SER A 313 8.58 25.35 -9.07
N ILE A 314 7.73 26.31 -8.72
CA ILE A 314 6.36 26.02 -8.26
C ILE A 314 5.55 25.29 -9.33
N GLN A 315 5.58 25.80 -10.57
CA GLN A 315 4.91 25.13 -11.69
C GLN A 315 5.46 23.72 -11.90
N ALA A 316 6.77 23.53 -11.80
CA ALA A 316 7.38 22.21 -11.91
C ALA A 316 6.90 21.28 -10.79
N MET A 317 6.85 21.75 -9.53
CA MET A 317 6.32 20.96 -8.40
C MET A 317 4.83 20.66 -8.51
N SER A 318 4.06 21.46 -9.25
CA SER A 318 2.62 21.25 -9.46
C SER A 318 2.26 20.58 -10.79
N THR A 319 3.25 20.15 -11.56
CA THR A 319 3.04 19.45 -12.83
C THR A 319 3.35 17.97 -12.65
N TYR A 320 2.49 17.09 -13.15
CA TYR A 320 2.80 15.66 -13.18
C TYR A 320 3.91 15.40 -14.20
N HIS A 321 5.02 14.85 -13.72
CA HIS A 321 6.17 14.43 -14.53
C HIS A 321 6.19 12.92 -14.78
N LEU A 322 5.39 12.18 -14.01
CA LEU A 322 5.14 10.77 -14.20
C LEU A 322 3.64 10.52 -14.22
N GLN A 323 3.22 9.79 -15.25
CA GLN A 323 1.86 9.32 -15.44
C GLN A 323 1.93 8.03 -16.25
N ILE A 324 1.19 7.01 -15.85
CA ILE A 324 1.09 5.75 -16.59
C ILE A 324 0.21 5.92 -17.84
N ASP A 325 -0.77 6.83 -17.74
CA ASP A 325 -1.68 7.26 -18.79
C ASP A 325 -1.98 8.77 -18.57
N PRO A 326 -2.25 9.57 -19.61
CA PRO A 326 -2.60 10.99 -19.44
C PRO A 326 -3.75 11.27 -18.47
N ASP A 327 -4.71 10.35 -18.34
CA ASP A 327 -5.83 10.49 -17.40
C ASP A 327 -5.55 9.83 -16.03
N VAL A 328 -4.39 9.20 -15.88
CA VAL A 328 -3.97 8.49 -14.65
C VAL A 328 -2.59 9.01 -14.20
N PRO A 329 -2.54 10.20 -13.58
CA PRO A 329 -1.29 10.75 -13.09
C PRO A 329 -0.68 9.91 -11.95
N ASP A 330 0.64 10.01 -11.78
CA ASP A 330 1.38 9.36 -10.70
C ASP A 330 2.05 10.37 -9.77
N MET A 331 3.06 11.09 -10.28
CA MET A 331 3.95 11.92 -9.47
C MET A 331 4.20 13.28 -10.10
N ALA A 332 4.08 14.31 -9.27
CA ALA A 332 4.73 15.60 -9.45
C ALA A 332 5.96 15.68 -8.50
N TYR A 333 6.71 16.78 -8.51
CA TYR A 333 7.87 16.86 -7.60
C TYR A 333 7.44 17.13 -6.15
N GLY A 334 7.57 16.11 -5.31
CA GLY A 334 7.18 16.16 -3.89
C GLY A 334 5.69 15.92 -3.63
N PHE A 335 4.86 15.91 -4.68
CA PHE A 335 3.43 15.62 -4.63
C PHE A 335 3.10 14.39 -5.48
N GLU A 336 1.99 13.74 -5.16
CA GLU A 336 1.46 12.58 -5.87
C GLU A 336 0.06 12.86 -6.40
N ALA A 337 -0.46 11.93 -7.18
CA ALA A 337 -1.87 11.91 -7.57
C ALA A 337 -2.80 11.89 -6.35
N PRO A 338 -3.99 12.50 -6.45
CA PRO A 338 -4.96 12.53 -5.36
C PRO A 338 -5.50 11.12 -5.05
N PRO A 339 -6.06 10.91 -3.84
CA PRO A 339 -6.59 9.60 -3.46
C PRO A 339 -7.73 9.10 -4.35
N LEU A 340 -8.54 10.02 -4.89
CA LEU A 340 -9.55 9.71 -5.90
C LEU A 340 -8.99 10.05 -7.28
N PRO A 341 -8.76 9.08 -8.17
CA PRO A 341 -7.99 9.28 -9.41
C PRO A 341 -8.45 10.46 -10.29
N ASP A 342 -9.75 10.77 -10.33
CA ASP A 342 -10.27 11.86 -11.19
C ASP A 342 -10.60 13.16 -10.43
N SER A 343 -10.88 13.08 -9.12
CA SER A 343 -11.06 14.30 -8.30
C SER A 343 -12.09 15.30 -8.87
N ASN A 344 -13.21 14.80 -9.41
CA ASN A 344 -14.28 15.59 -10.02
C ASN A 344 -13.80 16.49 -11.19
N GLY A 345 -12.88 15.97 -12.00
CA GLY A 345 -12.27 16.63 -13.15
C GLY A 345 -11.36 17.80 -12.77
N GLN A 346 -10.97 17.93 -11.50
CA GLN A 346 -10.09 19.00 -11.05
C GLN A 346 -8.63 18.58 -11.13
N ASN A 347 -7.77 19.53 -11.49
CA ASN A 347 -6.33 19.38 -11.34
C ASN A 347 -5.94 19.49 -9.85
N VAL A 348 -5.71 18.35 -9.21
CA VAL A 348 -5.38 18.25 -7.78
C VAL A 348 -4.03 17.60 -7.60
N ILE A 349 -3.08 18.26 -6.94
CA ILE A 349 -1.87 17.60 -6.43
C ILE A 349 -2.05 17.32 -4.93
N ALA A 350 -1.64 16.14 -4.47
CA ALA A 350 -1.81 15.74 -3.08
C ALA A 350 -0.54 15.17 -2.47
N LYS A 351 -0.52 15.05 -1.14
CA LYS A 351 0.43 14.20 -0.44
C LYS A 351 -0.21 13.66 0.83
N GLY A 352 -0.32 12.34 0.91
CA GLY A 352 -0.66 11.62 2.13
C GLY A 352 0.58 11.43 3.02
N GLY A 353 0.34 11.38 4.32
CA GLY A 353 1.36 11.08 5.33
C GLY A 353 0.82 10.17 6.42
N SER A 354 1.56 9.09 6.69
CA SER A 354 1.35 8.18 7.82
C SER A 354 2.67 8.04 8.57
N ILE A 355 2.57 8.05 9.90
CA ILE A 355 3.63 7.70 10.83
C ILE A 355 2.95 7.18 12.10
N PRO A 356 3.49 6.19 12.83
CA PRO A 356 2.71 5.49 13.85
C PRO A 356 1.94 6.40 14.81
N GLY A 357 0.61 6.29 14.76
CA GLY A 357 -0.31 7.07 15.58
C GLY A 357 -0.70 8.44 15.01
N PHE A 358 -0.32 8.78 13.79
CA PHE A 358 -0.63 10.05 13.14
C PHE A 358 -0.89 9.89 11.64
N GLY A 359 -2.04 10.38 11.20
CA GLY A 359 -2.43 10.49 9.80
C GLY A 359 -2.47 11.95 9.34
N SER A 360 -2.18 12.18 8.06
CA SER A 360 -2.27 13.50 7.44
C SER A 360 -2.54 13.42 5.94
N LEU A 361 -3.22 14.44 5.43
CA LEU A 361 -3.42 14.65 4.01
C LEU A 361 -3.34 16.14 3.69
N MET A 362 -2.56 16.47 2.67
CA MET A 362 -2.56 17.79 2.05
C MET A 362 -2.98 17.65 0.60
N TRP A 363 -3.89 18.48 0.12
CA TRP A 363 -4.19 18.58 -1.31
C TRP A 363 -4.37 20.03 -1.73
N LEU A 364 -3.90 20.33 -2.94
CA LEU A 364 -3.94 21.66 -3.52
C LEU A 364 -4.62 21.59 -4.88
N LEU A 365 -5.42 22.61 -5.18
CA LEU A 365 -6.00 22.87 -6.49
C LEU A 365 -5.32 24.13 -7.05
N PRO A 366 -4.20 24.02 -7.77
CA PRO A 366 -3.44 25.18 -8.25
C PRO A 366 -4.30 26.16 -9.05
N ASP A 367 -5.15 25.64 -9.94
CA ASP A 367 -6.02 26.43 -10.81
C ASP A 367 -7.12 27.19 -10.05
N LYS A 368 -7.48 26.70 -8.86
CA LYS A 368 -8.49 27.30 -7.98
C LYS A 368 -7.86 28.11 -6.84
N LYS A 369 -6.52 28.10 -6.75
CA LYS A 369 -5.74 28.67 -5.65
C LYS A 369 -6.24 28.20 -4.27
N THR A 370 -6.68 26.95 -4.19
CA THR A 370 -7.21 26.35 -2.96
C THR A 370 -6.24 25.31 -2.42
N GLY A 371 -6.11 25.25 -1.11
CA GLY A 371 -5.36 24.21 -0.42
C GLY A 371 -6.09 23.77 0.84
N VAL A 372 -6.02 22.48 1.13
CA VAL A 372 -6.53 21.91 2.37
C VAL A 372 -5.45 21.03 2.99
N PHE A 373 -5.30 21.16 4.30
CA PHE A 373 -4.45 20.31 5.11
C PHE A 373 -5.24 19.78 6.29
N VAL A 374 -5.19 18.47 6.53
CA VAL A 374 -5.79 17.81 7.69
C VAL A 374 -4.77 16.87 8.33
N THR A 375 -4.75 16.81 9.66
CA THR A 375 -3.97 15.80 10.40
C THR A 375 -4.65 15.45 11.72
N PHE A 376 -4.41 14.22 12.19
CA PHE A 376 -5.08 13.64 13.35
C PHE A 376 -4.20 12.56 14.00
N ASN A 377 -4.51 12.20 15.24
CA ASN A 377 -3.68 11.32 16.09
C ASN A 377 -4.14 9.85 16.10
N SER A 378 -4.38 9.28 14.93
CA SER A 378 -4.65 7.85 14.77
C SER A 378 -4.26 7.33 13.39
N ASP A 379 -4.33 6.02 13.21
CA ASP A 379 -4.20 5.35 11.93
C ASP A 379 -5.62 5.02 11.42
N SER A 380 -6.22 5.91 10.63
CA SER A 380 -7.56 5.71 10.04
C SER A 380 -7.69 6.31 8.64
N ASP A 381 -8.75 5.97 7.93
CA ASP A 381 -9.04 6.43 6.57
C ASP A 381 -9.89 7.73 6.52
N VAL A 382 -10.17 8.34 7.68
CA VAL A 382 -11.09 9.48 7.82
C VAL A 382 -10.74 10.68 6.92
N MET A 383 -9.45 10.86 6.61
CA MET A 383 -8.98 11.89 5.68
C MET A 383 -9.42 11.66 4.23
N LEU A 384 -9.59 10.40 3.80
CA LEU A 384 -10.08 10.05 2.47
C LEU A 384 -11.56 10.42 2.33
N ARG A 385 -12.35 10.13 3.37
CA ARG A 385 -13.76 10.54 3.43
C ARG A 385 -13.93 12.05 3.46
N LEU A 386 -13.07 12.76 4.20
CA LEU A 386 -13.06 14.23 4.19
C LEU A 386 -12.74 14.77 2.80
N TYR A 387 -11.74 14.18 2.13
CA TYR A 387 -11.35 14.57 0.78
C TYR A 387 -12.52 14.42 -0.20
N GLU A 388 -13.14 13.24 -0.25
CA GLU A 388 -14.29 12.95 -1.12
C GLU A 388 -15.45 13.92 -0.87
N GLU A 389 -15.94 14.01 0.37
CA GLU A 389 -17.07 14.88 0.71
C GLU A 389 -16.77 16.37 0.47
N TYR A 390 -15.52 16.80 0.68
CA TYR A 390 -15.10 18.18 0.40
C TYR A 390 -15.09 18.46 -1.11
N MET A 391 -14.51 17.54 -1.90
CA MET A 391 -14.46 17.68 -3.35
C MET A 391 -15.87 17.66 -3.95
N ASP A 392 -16.77 16.81 -3.48
CA ASP A 392 -18.16 16.78 -3.94
C ASP A 392 -18.93 18.04 -3.56
N ARG A 393 -18.71 18.55 -2.34
CA ARG A 393 -19.43 19.71 -1.84
C ARG A 393 -19.03 21.01 -2.53
N PHE A 394 -17.73 21.20 -2.75
CA PHE A 394 -17.15 22.48 -3.18
C PHE A 394 -16.69 22.46 -4.64
N TYR A 395 -16.34 21.30 -5.19
CA TYR A 395 -15.87 21.13 -6.56
C TYR A 395 -16.63 20.00 -7.28
N PRO A 396 -17.98 20.04 -7.33
CA PRO A 396 -18.73 19.00 -8.01
C PRO A 396 -18.40 18.99 -9.50
N GLY A 397 -18.26 17.79 -10.07
CA GLY A 397 -17.90 17.58 -11.47
C GLY A 397 -18.14 16.12 -11.87
N GLU A 398 -18.09 15.85 -13.16
CA GLU A 398 -18.16 14.49 -13.70
C GLU A 398 -16.80 14.06 -14.24
N THR A 399 -16.39 12.87 -13.82
CA THR A 399 -15.21 12.14 -14.24
C THR A 399 -15.44 11.41 -15.56
N LYS A 400 -14.47 11.47 -16.48
CA LYS A 400 -14.45 10.63 -17.69
C LYS A 400 -13.02 10.23 -18.04
N PHE A 401 -12.69 8.97 -17.79
CA PHE A 401 -11.44 8.37 -18.26
C PHE A 401 -11.55 7.95 -19.73
N GLY A 402 -10.55 8.32 -20.52
CA GLY A 402 -10.40 7.95 -21.91
C GLY A 402 -11.49 8.50 -22.83
N ASP A 403 -11.55 7.95 -24.05
CA ASP A 403 -12.54 8.36 -25.04
C ASP A 403 -13.83 7.54 -24.89
N PRO A 404 -14.99 8.16 -24.59
CA PRO A 404 -16.26 7.43 -24.52
C PRO A 404 -16.68 6.79 -25.86
N ASN A 405 -16.08 7.20 -26.98
CA ASN A 405 -16.29 6.62 -28.31
C ASN A 405 -15.23 5.60 -28.71
N TYR A 406 -14.33 5.23 -27.80
CA TYR A 406 -13.30 4.24 -28.07
C TYR A 406 -13.95 2.90 -28.47
N LYS A 407 -13.46 2.30 -29.57
CA LYS A 407 -13.97 1.01 -30.06
C LYS A 407 -13.19 -0.11 -29.38
N ALA A 408 -13.91 -0.92 -28.59
CA ALA A 408 -13.35 -2.08 -27.94
C ALA A 408 -12.64 -3.01 -28.95
N ARG A 409 -11.48 -3.52 -28.54
CA ARG A 409 -10.70 -4.48 -29.32
C ARG A 409 -11.25 -5.90 -29.16
N THR A 410 -10.88 -6.77 -30.10
CA THR A 410 -11.20 -8.20 -30.03
C THR A 410 -10.41 -8.88 -28.91
N GLN A 411 -10.92 -10.02 -28.41
CA GLN A 411 -10.18 -10.84 -27.44
C GLN A 411 -8.75 -11.17 -27.89
N ALA A 412 -8.56 -11.48 -29.17
CA ALA A 412 -7.25 -11.80 -29.73
C ALA A 412 -6.24 -10.66 -29.58
N GLU A 413 -6.69 -9.41 -29.70
CA GLU A 413 -5.87 -8.21 -29.51
C GLU A 413 -5.63 -7.89 -28.02
N LEU A 414 -6.58 -8.27 -27.16
CA LEU A 414 -6.49 -8.07 -25.71
C LEU A 414 -5.62 -9.11 -25.01
N LYS A 415 -5.40 -10.27 -25.63
CA LYS A 415 -4.60 -11.38 -25.06
C LYS A 415 -3.18 -10.98 -24.64
N LYS A 416 -2.61 -9.92 -25.21
CA LYS A 416 -1.31 -9.38 -24.78
C LYS A 416 -1.29 -8.89 -23.33
N PHE A 417 -2.45 -8.55 -22.77
CA PHE A 417 -2.60 -8.12 -21.37
C PHE A 417 -2.72 -9.29 -20.39
N ASP A 418 -3.03 -10.50 -20.88
CA ASP A 418 -3.15 -11.70 -20.04
C ASP A 418 -1.87 -11.95 -19.25
N GLY A 419 -2.02 -12.34 -17.99
CA GLY A 419 -0.93 -12.77 -17.13
C GLY A 419 -1.11 -12.34 -15.69
N THR A 420 -0.07 -12.61 -14.90
CA THR A 420 0.03 -12.18 -13.51
C THR A 420 0.97 -10.99 -13.43
N TYR A 421 0.65 -10.05 -12.57
CA TYR A 421 1.41 -8.84 -12.32
C TYR A 421 1.73 -8.78 -10.83
N ALA A 422 3.01 -8.59 -10.50
CA ALA A 422 3.49 -8.50 -9.14
C ALA A 422 3.84 -7.05 -8.80
N ASP A 423 3.22 -6.53 -7.75
CA ASP A 423 3.47 -5.19 -7.26
C ASP A 423 4.95 -5.00 -6.88
N LEU A 424 5.56 -3.91 -7.36
CA LEU A 424 6.99 -3.67 -7.20
C LEU A 424 7.43 -3.36 -5.76
N ARG A 425 6.48 -3.06 -4.85
CA ARG A 425 6.77 -2.61 -3.49
C ARG A 425 6.22 -3.53 -2.41
N LEU A 426 4.94 -3.86 -2.49
CA LEU A 426 4.16 -4.60 -1.50
C LEU A 426 4.03 -6.09 -1.84
N GLY A 427 4.41 -6.51 -3.05
CA GLY A 427 4.30 -7.91 -3.47
C GLY A 427 2.86 -8.39 -3.71
N LEU A 428 1.88 -7.50 -3.74
CA LEU A 428 0.50 -7.82 -4.10
C LEU A 428 0.42 -8.33 -5.54
N LEU A 429 -0.40 -9.36 -5.76
CA LEU A 429 -0.59 -9.95 -7.08
C LEU A 429 -1.90 -9.49 -7.71
N THR A 430 -1.85 -9.24 -9.01
CA THR A 430 -3.03 -8.99 -9.85
C THR A 430 -2.98 -9.91 -11.06
N SER A 431 -4.02 -10.71 -11.29
CA SER A 431 -4.21 -11.45 -12.53
C SER A 431 -5.06 -10.66 -13.51
N ILE A 432 -4.76 -10.75 -14.79
CA ILE A 432 -5.53 -10.16 -15.88
C ILE A 432 -5.86 -11.26 -16.90
N LYS A 433 -7.10 -11.28 -17.37
CA LYS A 433 -7.58 -12.21 -18.40
C LYS A 433 -8.50 -11.51 -19.40
N ALA A 434 -8.28 -11.73 -20.69
CA ALA A 434 -9.12 -11.25 -21.76
C ALA A 434 -10.36 -12.13 -21.99
N ASN A 435 -11.52 -11.48 -22.05
CA ASN A 435 -12.81 -12.12 -22.25
C ASN A 435 -13.24 -12.09 -23.72
N GLU A 436 -14.12 -13.02 -24.11
CA GLU A 436 -14.63 -13.13 -25.48
C GLU A 436 -15.44 -11.91 -25.91
N ASP A 437 -16.04 -11.20 -24.94
CA ASP A 437 -16.85 -9.98 -25.17
C ASP A 437 -16.02 -8.70 -25.35
N GLY A 438 -14.69 -8.80 -25.34
CA GLY A 438 -13.80 -7.64 -25.51
C GLY A 438 -13.57 -6.85 -24.23
N THR A 439 -13.87 -7.42 -23.05
CA THR A 439 -13.47 -6.89 -21.73
C THR A 439 -12.24 -7.61 -21.17
N LEU A 440 -11.68 -7.08 -20.08
CA LEU A 440 -10.73 -7.83 -19.24
C LEU A 440 -11.39 -8.17 -17.89
N THR A 441 -10.94 -9.24 -17.25
CA THR A 441 -11.22 -9.51 -15.84
C THR A 441 -9.92 -9.38 -15.05
N SER A 442 -9.95 -8.57 -13.99
CA SER A 442 -8.88 -8.56 -12.98
C SER A 442 -9.22 -9.44 -11.80
N GLY A 443 -8.24 -10.10 -11.19
CA GLY A 443 -8.35 -10.76 -9.89
C GLY A 443 -7.19 -10.38 -8.97
N ASN A 444 -7.42 -10.37 -7.66
CA ASN A 444 -6.38 -10.09 -6.66
C ASN A 444 -6.26 -11.20 -5.61
N SER A 445 -5.30 -11.08 -4.70
CA SER A 445 -5.04 -12.07 -3.64
C SER A 445 -6.17 -12.21 -2.59
N ALA A 446 -7.14 -11.28 -2.56
CA ALA A 446 -8.34 -11.43 -1.75
C ALA A 446 -9.46 -12.19 -2.48
N GLY A 447 -9.26 -12.58 -3.74
CA GLY A 447 -10.28 -13.21 -4.59
C GLY A 447 -11.34 -12.23 -5.10
N VAL A 448 -11.12 -10.92 -4.96
CA VAL A 448 -11.98 -9.90 -5.53
C VAL A 448 -11.72 -9.82 -7.03
N ARG A 449 -12.80 -9.84 -7.81
CA ARG A 449 -12.76 -9.73 -9.26
C ARG A 449 -13.50 -8.50 -9.74
N ALA A 450 -13.02 -7.91 -10.83
CA ALA A 450 -13.65 -6.77 -11.49
C ALA A 450 -13.62 -6.94 -13.00
N THR A 451 -14.65 -6.43 -13.67
CA THR A 451 -14.78 -6.39 -15.13
C THR A 451 -14.35 -5.05 -15.67
N LEU A 452 -13.28 -5.06 -16.45
CA LEU A 452 -12.61 -3.89 -16.98
C LEU A 452 -13.06 -3.63 -18.42
N THR A 453 -13.72 -2.49 -18.61
CA THR A 453 -14.14 -2.03 -19.94
C THR A 453 -13.09 -1.10 -20.53
N GLN A 454 -12.74 -1.34 -21.80
CA GLN A 454 -11.73 -0.53 -22.48
C GLN A 454 -12.20 0.93 -22.69
N ARG A 455 -11.30 1.88 -22.42
CA ARG A 455 -11.48 3.33 -22.62
C ARG A 455 -10.34 3.98 -23.41
N GLY A 456 -9.27 3.24 -23.65
CA GLY A 456 -8.16 3.61 -24.51
C GLY A 456 -7.33 2.39 -24.88
N ASP A 457 -6.24 2.62 -25.61
CA ASP A 457 -5.33 1.57 -26.07
C ASP A 457 -4.73 0.74 -24.93
N LEU A 458 -4.44 1.42 -23.81
CA LEU A 458 -3.81 0.89 -22.60
C LEU A 458 -4.61 1.25 -21.33
N LEU A 459 -5.81 1.81 -21.47
CA LEU A 459 -6.65 2.30 -20.37
C LEU A 459 -7.98 1.55 -20.33
N PHE A 460 -8.33 1.09 -19.14
CA PHE A 460 -9.56 0.38 -18.83
C PHE A 460 -10.18 0.98 -17.57
N VAL A 461 -11.48 0.79 -17.40
CA VAL A 461 -12.22 1.23 -16.22
C VAL A 461 -13.10 0.08 -15.74
N ASP A 462 -13.06 -0.18 -14.44
CA ASP A 462 -13.90 -1.20 -13.82
C ASP A 462 -15.37 -0.77 -13.70
N GLU A 463 -16.25 -1.66 -13.24
CA GLU A 463 -17.66 -1.37 -12.99
C GLU A 463 -17.92 -0.34 -11.87
N TYR A 464 -16.89 -0.02 -11.06
CA TYR A 464 -16.94 0.94 -9.97
C TYR A 464 -16.40 2.32 -10.38
N GLY A 465 -15.90 2.47 -11.61
CA GLY A 465 -15.34 3.73 -12.12
C GLY A 465 -13.84 3.90 -11.87
N ASN A 466 -13.14 2.88 -11.37
CA ASN A 466 -11.70 2.97 -11.13
C ASN A 466 -10.89 2.67 -12.40
N PRO A 467 -9.85 3.46 -12.70
CA PRO A 467 -9.02 3.23 -13.86
C PRO A 467 -7.95 2.16 -13.60
N LEU A 468 -7.72 1.31 -14.61
CA LEU A 468 -6.55 0.46 -14.76
C LEU A 468 -5.80 0.88 -16.03
N ALA A 469 -4.51 1.16 -15.90
CA ALA A 469 -3.67 1.52 -17.02
C ALA A 469 -2.47 0.57 -17.16
N PHE A 470 -2.03 0.35 -18.39
CA PHE A 470 -0.86 -0.46 -18.72
C PHE A 470 0.27 0.40 -19.28
N LYS A 471 1.52 -0.02 -19.05
CA LYS A 471 2.71 0.53 -19.69
C LYS A 471 3.35 -0.51 -20.59
N THR A 472 3.75 -0.08 -21.79
CA THR A 472 4.42 -0.93 -22.77
C THR A 472 5.83 -0.44 -23.07
N ASP A 473 6.67 -1.32 -23.59
CA ASP A 473 7.93 -0.92 -24.21
C ASP A 473 7.73 -0.37 -25.63
N SER A 474 8.83 0.04 -26.27
CA SER A 474 8.81 0.53 -27.66
C SER A 474 8.35 -0.49 -28.71
N GLN A 475 8.28 -1.78 -28.36
CA GLN A 475 7.83 -2.87 -29.23
C GLN A 475 6.36 -3.23 -28.97
N GLY A 476 5.72 -2.62 -27.97
CA GLY A 476 4.34 -2.87 -27.57
C GLY A 476 4.16 -4.04 -26.60
N ASN A 477 5.25 -4.58 -26.04
CA ASN A 477 5.17 -5.58 -24.98
C ASN A 477 4.68 -4.93 -23.69
N VAL A 478 3.69 -5.54 -23.04
CA VAL A 478 3.14 -5.03 -21.77
C VAL A 478 4.13 -5.34 -20.65
N LEU A 479 4.63 -4.30 -19.99
CA LEU A 479 5.62 -4.41 -18.92
C LEU A 479 5.01 -4.22 -17.54
N TYR A 480 4.10 -3.26 -17.41
CA TYR A 480 3.55 -2.87 -16.12
C TYR A 480 2.05 -2.60 -16.21
N LEU A 481 1.38 -2.70 -15.07
CA LEU A 481 0.05 -2.12 -14.86
C LEU A 481 0.03 -1.28 -13.59
N LYS A 482 -0.96 -0.38 -13.49
CA LYS A 482 -1.36 0.29 -12.26
C LYS A 482 -2.87 0.13 -12.10
N TYR A 483 -3.29 -0.35 -10.94
CA TYR A 483 -4.70 -0.52 -10.60
C TYR A 483 -4.91 -0.34 -9.10
N ASN A 484 -5.66 0.69 -8.70
CA ASN A 484 -6.02 0.98 -7.30
C ASN A 484 -4.84 1.00 -6.29
N ASN A 485 -3.60 1.09 -6.77
CA ASN A 485 -2.40 1.21 -5.96
C ASN A 485 -1.73 2.57 -6.21
N PRO A 486 -1.73 3.48 -5.23
CA PRO A 486 -1.05 4.77 -5.36
C PRO A 486 0.47 4.67 -5.17
N GLY A 487 0.98 3.54 -4.68
CA GLY A 487 2.37 3.39 -4.24
C GLY A 487 3.34 2.78 -5.26
N SER A 488 2.86 2.12 -6.32
CA SER A 488 3.75 1.47 -7.29
C SER A 488 2.99 0.95 -8.50
N TYR A 489 3.74 0.66 -9.56
CA TYR A 489 3.28 -0.23 -10.61
C TYR A 489 3.44 -1.70 -10.20
N ALA A 490 2.66 -2.58 -10.84
CA ALA A 490 2.86 -4.01 -10.83
C ALA A 490 3.54 -4.45 -12.13
N ALA A 491 4.65 -5.17 -12.03
CA ALA A 491 5.38 -5.71 -13.16
C ALA A 491 4.75 -7.00 -13.65
N LYS A 492 4.60 -7.13 -14.97
CA LYS A 492 4.16 -8.38 -15.58
C LYS A 492 5.19 -9.47 -15.28
N THR A 493 4.73 -10.59 -14.74
CA THR A 493 5.61 -11.73 -14.48
C THR A 493 6.08 -12.33 -15.82
N PRO A 494 7.33 -12.82 -15.90
CA PRO A 494 7.82 -13.45 -17.11
C PRO A 494 7.04 -14.72 -17.42
N ASP A 495 6.94 -15.07 -18.70
CA ASP A 495 6.39 -16.36 -19.09
C ASP A 495 7.21 -17.50 -18.49
N ALA A 496 6.52 -18.50 -17.97
CA ALA A 496 7.13 -19.68 -17.39
C ALA A 496 7.89 -20.46 -18.48
N PRO A 497 9.16 -20.84 -18.28
CA PRO A 497 9.86 -21.73 -19.19
C PRO A 497 9.12 -23.06 -19.39
N GLY A 498 8.45 -23.56 -18.35
CA GLY A 498 7.76 -24.84 -18.30
C GLY A 498 8.62 -25.98 -17.74
N PHE A 499 8.03 -27.16 -17.67
CA PHE A 499 8.69 -28.44 -17.34
C PHE A 499 8.48 -29.45 -18.47
N ALA A 500 9.38 -30.42 -18.62
CA ALA A 500 9.30 -31.42 -19.68
C ALA A 500 8.01 -32.26 -19.67
N ASP A 501 7.47 -32.52 -18.47
CA ASP A 501 6.27 -33.30 -18.21
C ASP A 501 5.00 -32.45 -18.02
N VAL A 502 5.09 -31.12 -18.15
CA VAL A 502 3.96 -30.19 -18.02
C VAL A 502 3.82 -29.36 -19.30
N PRO A 503 3.31 -29.95 -20.40
CA PRO A 503 3.01 -29.19 -21.61
C PRO A 503 1.90 -28.16 -21.36
N ALA A 504 1.77 -27.17 -22.23
CA ALA A 504 0.81 -26.07 -22.07
C ALA A 504 -0.67 -26.51 -22.01
N ASP A 505 -1.01 -27.68 -22.54
CA ASP A 505 -2.34 -28.29 -22.50
C ASP A 505 -2.55 -29.24 -21.30
N HIS A 506 -1.55 -29.41 -20.42
CA HIS A 506 -1.68 -30.18 -19.20
C HIS A 506 -2.73 -29.53 -18.27
N PRO A 507 -3.63 -30.30 -17.62
CA PRO A 507 -4.71 -29.74 -16.80
C PRO A 507 -4.24 -28.81 -15.67
N TYR A 508 -3.03 -29.04 -15.15
CA TYR A 508 -2.41 -28.22 -14.10
C TYR A 508 -1.38 -27.20 -14.60
N ALA A 509 -1.16 -27.08 -15.92
CA ALA A 509 -0.16 -26.18 -16.49
C ALA A 509 -0.34 -24.75 -15.99
N PHE A 510 -1.58 -24.27 -15.91
CA PHE A 510 -1.89 -22.92 -15.42
C PHE A 510 -1.33 -22.64 -14.02
N TYR A 511 -1.55 -23.55 -13.06
CA TYR A 511 -1.10 -23.39 -11.68
C TYR A 511 0.43 -23.51 -11.57
N ILE A 512 0.99 -24.55 -12.21
CA ILE A 512 2.43 -24.87 -12.12
C ILE A 512 3.26 -23.77 -12.79
N HIS A 513 2.88 -23.38 -14.01
CA HIS A 513 3.55 -22.30 -14.74
C HIS A 513 3.35 -20.96 -14.04
N GLY A 514 2.16 -20.69 -13.49
CA GLY A 514 1.92 -19.48 -12.71
C GLY A 514 2.87 -19.35 -11.51
N LEU A 515 3.05 -20.43 -10.74
CA LEU A 515 4.01 -20.47 -9.62
C LEU A 515 5.46 -20.37 -10.09
N GLN A 516 5.82 -20.98 -11.22
CA GLN A 516 7.15 -20.85 -11.81
C GLN A 516 7.44 -19.40 -12.24
N SER A 517 6.47 -18.72 -12.87
CA SER A 517 6.55 -17.30 -13.23
C SER A 517 6.71 -16.38 -12.03
N LEU A 518 6.19 -16.78 -10.86
CA LEU A 518 6.35 -16.09 -9.59
C LEU A 518 7.65 -16.46 -8.85
N GLY A 519 8.44 -17.41 -9.38
CA GLY A 519 9.71 -17.83 -8.81
C GLY A 519 9.62 -18.90 -7.71
N PHE A 520 8.46 -19.51 -7.48
CA PHE A 520 8.30 -20.58 -6.48
C PHE A 520 8.92 -21.92 -6.92
N TYR A 521 9.04 -22.13 -8.24
CA TYR A 521 9.71 -23.31 -8.79
C TYR A 521 10.88 -22.88 -9.69
N PRO A 522 11.99 -23.66 -9.71
CA PRO A 522 13.12 -23.36 -10.57
C PRO A 522 12.71 -23.45 -12.05
N GLY A 523 13.24 -22.54 -12.88
CA GLY A 523 12.99 -22.51 -14.32
C GLY A 523 13.97 -23.42 -15.08
N ASP A 524 13.51 -24.56 -15.59
CA ASP A 524 14.30 -25.40 -16.50
C ASP A 524 13.42 -26.42 -17.27
N LEU A 525 13.31 -26.25 -18.59
CA LEU A 525 12.60 -27.16 -19.48
C LEU A 525 13.20 -28.57 -19.54
N ALA A 526 14.46 -28.74 -19.13
CA ALA A 526 15.11 -30.06 -19.08
C ALA A 526 14.72 -30.86 -17.83
N GLN A 527 14.08 -30.23 -16.84
CA GLN A 527 13.65 -30.88 -15.60
C GLN A 527 12.19 -31.33 -15.69
N THR A 528 11.87 -32.38 -14.94
CA THR A 528 10.49 -32.83 -14.71
C THR A 528 9.98 -32.26 -13.40
N PHE A 529 8.72 -31.84 -13.38
CA PHE A 529 8.04 -31.40 -12.18
C PHE A 529 7.69 -32.59 -11.26
N GLY A 530 7.40 -33.76 -11.84
CA GLY A 530 6.97 -34.94 -11.08
C GLY A 530 5.51 -34.80 -10.63
N THR A 531 4.61 -34.47 -11.56
CA THR A 531 3.20 -34.11 -11.30
C THR A 531 2.46 -35.09 -10.39
N GLU A 532 2.64 -36.39 -10.60
CA GLU A 532 1.97 -37.48 -9.87
C GLU A 532 2.73 -37.95 -8.62
N GLU A 533 3.89 -37.38 -8.31
CA GLU A 533 4.62 -37.72 -7.08
C GLU A 533 3.84 -37.27 -5.85
N THR A 534 3.77 -38.12 -4.83
CA THR A 534 3.09 -37.80 -3.57
C THR A 534 3.92 -36.85 -2.71
N VAL A 535 3.25 -35.90 -2.07
CA VAL A 535 3.89 -34.90 -1.19
C VAL A 535 3.95 -35.40 0.26
N ALA A 536 5.11 -35.32 0.89
CA ALA A 536 5.26 -35.66 2.31
C ALA A 536 4.62 -34.59 3.21
N ARG A 537 4.13 -34.96 4.41
CA ARG A 537 3.51 -34.01 5.37
C ARG A 537 4.41 -32.84 5.72
N GLY A 538 5.69 -33.10 5.99
CA GLY A 538 6.66 -32.05 6.30
C GLY A 538 6.94 -31.12 5.12
N GLU A 539 7.02 -31.68 3.90
CA GLU A 539 7.20 -30.94 2.66
C GLU A 539 6.01 -30.00 2.41
N PHE A 540 4.77 -30.50 2.57
CA PHE A 540 3.55 -29.69 2.45
C PHE A 540 3.56 -28.49 3.40
N VAL A 541 3.83 -28.72 4.70
CA VAL A 541 3.88 -27.64 5.70
C VAL A 541 4.95 -26.62 5.33
N SER A 542 6.15 -27.08 4.97
CA SER A 542 7.25 -26.20 4.61
C SER A 542 6.93 -25.38 3.35
N ALA A 543 6.31 -25.99 2.33
CA ALA A 543 5.93 -25.31 1.10
C ALA A 543 4.98 -24.14 1.36
N ILE A 544 3.90 -24.37 2.12
CA ILE A 544 2.92 -23.32 2.44
C ILE A 544 3.52 -22.24 3.35
N LEU A 545 4.28 -22.61 4.39
CA LEU A 545 4.87 -21.60 5.28
C LEU A 545 5.86 -20.67 4.55
N ARG A 546 6.67 -21.22 3.65
CA ARG A 546 7.64 -20.44 2.86
C ARG A 546 6.94 -19.48 1.91
N GLU A 547 5.83 -19.92 1.32
CA GLU A 547 5.01 -19.11 0.43
C GLU A 547 4.45 -17.86 1.12
N PHE A 548 4.04 -18.00 2.38
CA PHE A 548 3.55 -16.88 3.20
C PHE A 548 4.64 -16.21 4.05
N HIS A 549 5.92 -16.46 3.75
CA HIS A 549 7.07 -15.93 4.49
C HIS A 549 7.02 -16.13 6.02
N ILE A 550 6.36 -17.20 6.47
CA ILE A 550 6.29 -17.56 7.89
C ILE A 550 7.64 -18.18 8.28
N PRO A 551 8.41 -17.56 9.19
CA PRO A 551 9.74 -18.03 9.53
C PRO A 551 9.68 -19.37 10.28
N PRO A 552 10.70 -20.24 10.11
CA PRO A 552 10.80 -21.45 10.92
C PRO A 552 11.01 -21.09 12.40
N SER A 553 10.43 -21.89 13.30
CA SER A 553 10.59 -21.71 14.74
C SER A 553 11.97 -22.21 15.19
N ALA A 554 12.58 -21.47 16.11
CA ALA A 554 13.82 -21.85 16.80
C ALA A 554 13.56 -22.71 18.06
N ASN A 555 12.29 -22.90 18.44
CA ASN A 555 11.92 -23.69 19.61
C ASN A 555 12.10 -25.19 19.36
N GLU A 556 12.16 -25.98 20.43
CA GLU A 556 12.22 -27.44 20.34
C GLU A 556 10.92 -28.01 19.74
N ALA A 557 11.07 -29.06 18.93
CA ALA A 557 9.94 -29.73 18.29
C ALA A 557 9.01 -30.39 19.33
N VAL A 558 7.72 -30.09 19.25
CA VAL A 558 6.70 -30.70 20.12
C VAL A 558 6.39 -32.16 19.77
N PHE A 559 6.75 -32.60 18.56
CA PHE A 559 6.57 -33.98 18.09
C PHE A 559 7.89 -34.75 18.15
N LYS A 560 7.83 -35.96 18.71
CA LYS A 560 9.01 -36.78 19.03
C LYS A 560 9.77 -37.32 17.80
N ASP A 561 9.11 -37.36 16.65
CA ASP A 561 9.59 -37.92 15.38
C ASP A 561 10.01 -36.85 14.36
N VAL A 562 10.10 -35.58 14.80
CA VAL A 562 10.42 -34.44 13.94
C VAL A 562 11.86 -33.95 14.11
N SER A 563 12.59 -34.38 15.16
CA SER A 563 13.93 -33.85 15.47
C SER A 563 14.94 -33.94 14.32
N GLU A 564 14.87 -35.02 13.54
CA GLU A 564 15.73 -35.29 12.39
C GLU A 564 15.14 -34.83 11.05
N SER A 565 13.91 -34.31 11.04
CA SER A 565 13.27 -33.84 9.82
C SER A 565 13.96 -32.58 9.30
N PRO A 566 14.21 -32.45 7.98
CA PRO A 566 14.71 -31.22 7.40
C PRO A 566 13.73 -30.04 7.56
N TYR A 567 12.45 -30.32 7.85
CA TYR A 567 11.38 -29.33 8.00
C TYR A 567 11.02 -29.03 9.46
N LYS A 568 11.88 -29.40 10.42
CA LYS A 568 11.56 -29.34 11.85
C LYS A 568 11.14 -27.95 12.34
N GLY A 569 11.78 -26.89 11.82
CA GLY A 569 11.50 -25.52 12.21
C GLY A 569 10.14 -25.05 11.71
N GLU A 570 9.81 -25.37 10.46
CA GLU A 570 8.51 -25.07 9.84
C GLU A 570 7.38 -25.89 10.48
N ILE A 571 7.60 -27.18 10.74
CA ILE A 571 6.63 -28.02 11.46
C ILE A 571 6.38 -27.44 12.87
N GLN A 572 7.43 -27.04 13.59
CA GLN A 572 7.28 -26.45 14.91
C GLN A 572 6.53 -25.11 14.86
N ALA A 573 6.84 -24.23 13.90
CA ALA A 573 6.10 -22.99 13.69
C ALA A 573 4.62 -23.26 13.41
N ALA A 574 4.30 -24.19 12.51
CA ALA A 574 2.92 -24.57 12.22
C ALA A 574 2.18 -25.11 13.46
N ALA A 575 2.86 -25.83 14.35
CA ALA A 575 2.28 -26.30 15.60
C ALA A 575 1.98 -25.16 16.58
N GLU A 576 2.89 -24.19 16.71
CA GLU A 576 2.73 -23.00 17.55
C GLU A 576 1.57 -22.11 17.08
N LEU A 577 1.35 -22.09 15.77
CA LEU A 577 0.23 -21.40 15.13
C LEU A 577 -1.08 -22.21 15.17
N GLY A 578 -1.05 -23.44 15.67
CA GLY A 578 -2.23 -24.31 15.74
C GLY A 578 -2.69 -24.89 14.40
N LEU A 579 -1.91 -24.72 13.33
CA LEU A 579 -2.22 -25.18 11.97
C LEU A 579 -2.22 -26.71 11.86
N ILE A 580 -1.38 -27.39 12.64
CA ILE A 580 -1.25 -28.85 12.62
C ILE A 580 -1.59 -29.50 13.95
N SER A 581 -1.93 -30.79 13.89
CA SER A 581 -2.04 -31.67 15.03
C SER A 581 -1.27 -32.97 14.76
N GLY A 582 -0.78 -33.61 15.82
CA GLY A 582 -0.09 -34.90 15.72
C GLY A 582 -1.04 -36.04 15.33
N THR A 583 -0.48 -37.15 14.84
CA THR A 583 -1.22 -38.37 14.49
C THR A 583 -1.60 -39.21 15.71
N GLY A 584 -1.10 -38.85 16.90
CA GLY A 584 -1.29 -39.56 18.16
C GLY A 584 0.03 -40.00 18.78
N GLY A 585 0.04 -40.27 20.10
CA GLY A 585 1.24 -40.75 20.80
C GLY A 585 2.45 -39.80 20.75
N GLY A 586 2.23 -38.51 20.46
CA GLY A 586 3.25 -37.48 20.32
C GLY A 586 3.98 -37.44 18.98
N SER A 587 3.47 -38.12 17.93
CA SER A 587 4.05 -38.15 16.59
C SER A 587 3.35 -37.22 15.59
N PHE A 588 4.07 -36.82 14.54
CA PHE A 588 3.55 -36.08 13.37
C PHE A 588 3.71 -36.85 12.05
N GLU A 589 4.66 -37.78 11.94
CA GLU A 589 4.99 -38.54 10.73
C GLU A 589 5.38 -37.67 9.52
N PRO A 590 6.48 -36.89 9.60
CA PRO A 590 6.83 -35.90 8.57
C PRO A 590 7.06 -36.48 7.16
N ASP A 591 7.53 -37.72 7.05
CA ASP A 591 7.90 -38.36 5.77
C ASP A 591 6.75 -39.15 5.12
N ARG A 592 5.62 -39.32 5.82
CA ARG A 592 4.45 -39.98 5.24
C ARG A 592 3.80 -39.04 4.20
N PRO A 593 3.29 -39.56 3.07
CA PRO A 593 2.42 -38.79 2.19
C PRO A 593 1.25 -38.14 2.94
N ILE A 594 1.01 -36.86 2.71
CA ILE A 594 -0.12 -36.14 3.30
C ILE A 594 -1.43 -36.55 2.61
N LYS A 595 -2.49 -36.79 3.39
CA LYS A 595 -3.82 -37.01 2.81
C LYS A 595 -4.45 -35.67 2.43
N ARG A 596 -5.27 -35.68 1.37
CA ARG A 596 -5.99 -34.48 0.92
C ARG A 596 -6.85 -33.82 2.01
N GLU A 597 -7.49 -34.61 2.86
CA GLU A 597 -8.28 -34.07 3.99
C GLU A 597 -7.41 -33.44 5.11
N GLU A 598 -6.15 -33.88 5.26
CA GLU A 598 -5.18 -33.28 6.18
C GLU A 598 -4.68 -31.93 5.63
N ALA A 599 -4.42 -31.87 4.32
CA ALA A 599 -4.09 -30.62 3.63
C ALA A 599 -5.25 -29.61 3.71
N ALA A 600 -6.50 -30.06 3.51
CA ALA A 600 -7.68 -29.21 3.63
C ALA A 600 -7.82 -28.59 5.03
N GLU A 601 -7.60 -29.39 6.08
CA GLU A 601 -7.63 -28.90 7.47
C GLU A 601 -6.57 -27.84 7.73
N PHE A 602 -5.34 -28.06 7.24
CA PHE A 602 -4.27 -27.09 7.35
C PHE A 602 -4.64 -25.76 6.68
N VAL A 603 -5.11 -25.83 5.44
CA VAL A 603 -5.46 -24.65 4.63
C VAL A 603 -6.63 -23.89 5.25
N ARG A 604 -7.69 -24.56 5.70
CA ARG A 604 -8.81 -23.90 6.40
C ARG A 604 -8.31 -23.11 7.61
N LYS A 605 -7.47 -23.72 8.46
CA LYS A 605 -6.93 -23.06 9.66
C LYS A 605 -6.05 -21.85 9.30
N LEU A 606 -5.27 -21.95 8.22
CA LEU A 606 -4.47 -20.85 7.73
C LEU A 606 -5.36 -19.68 7.28
N LEU A 607 -6.44 -19.96 6.56
CA LEU A 607 -7.42 -18.96 6.16
C LEU A 607 -8.08 -18.28 7.37
N GLU A 608 -8.47 -19.06 8.40
CA GLU A 608 -9.08 -18.50 9.63
C GLU A 608 -8.13 -17.60 10.41
N ILE A 609 -6.86 -17.96 10.50
CA ILE A 609 -5.83 -17.10 11.11
C ILE A 609 -5.64 -15.81 10.31
N SER A 610 -5.88 -15.87 9.00
CA SER A 610 -5.86 -14.71 8.10
C SER A 610 -7.17 -13.90 8.14
N GLY A 611 -8.13 -14.28 8.98
CA GLY A 611 -9.39 -13.56 9.20
C GLY A 611 -10.60 -14.10 8.43
N TYR A 612 -10.44 -15.16 7.64
CA TYR A 612 -11.56 -15.80 6.94
C TYR A 612 -12.54 -16.42 7.94
N VAL A 613 -13.83 -16.16 7.76
CA VAL A 613 -14.90 -16.75 8.59
C VAL A 613 -15.62 -17.81 7.78
N VAL A 614 -15.55 -19.07 8.24
CA VAL A 614 -16.26 -20.18 7.59
C VAL A 614 -17.78 -19.97 7.72
N PRO A 615 -18.54 -19.93 6.60
CA PRO A 615 -19.98 -19.74 6.64
C PRO A 615 -20.72 -20.92 7.27
N ASP A 616 -21.75 -20.64 8.08
CA ASP A 616 -22.61 -21.66 8.70
C ASP A 616 -23.46 -22.44 7.68
N ASN A 617 -23.90 -21.77 6.61
CA ASN A 617 -24.77 -22.34 5.58
C ASN A 617 -23.97 -22.62 4.31
N ARG A 618 -23.74 -23.90 4.01
CA ARG A 618 -23.05 -24.35 2.79
C ARG A 618 -24.01 -25.16 1.93
N SER A 619 -23.97 -24.91 0.63
CA SER A 619 -24.88 -25.52 -0.34
C SER A 619 -24.32 -26.76 -1.03
N VAL A 620 -23.00 -27.00 -0.88
CA VAL A 620 -22.31 -28.13 -1.46
C VAL A 620 -22.46 -29.38 -0.58
N VAL A 621 -22.69 -30.52 -1.24
CA VAL A 621 -22.74 -31.83 -0.60
C VAL A 621 -21.51 -32.63 -1.04
N LEU A 622 -20.76 -33.20 -0.08
CA LEU A 622 -19.63 -34.07 -0.39
C LEU A 622 -20.08 -35.51 -0.68
N ALA A 623 -19.37 -36.19 -1.57
CA ALA A 623 -19.50 -37.64 -1.72
C ALA A 623 -19.05 -38.35 -0.43
N PRO A 624 -19.57 -39.56 -0.13
CA PRO A 624 -19.12 -40.33 1.03
C PRO A 624 -17.63 -40.62 0.98
N GLY A 625 -16.93 -40.50 2.11
CA GLY A 625 -15.51 -40.87 2.23
C GLY A 625 -14.66 -39.90 3.04
N THR A 626 -15.10 -38.65 3.19
CA THR A 626 -14.44 -37.66 4.05
C THR A 626 -14.60 -38.02 5.53
N SER A 627 -13.51 -37.92 6.30
CA SER A 627 -13.62 -38.08 7.76
C SER A 627 -14.45 -36.96 8.38
N LYS A 628 -15.26 -37.28 9.40
CA LYS A 628 -16.12 -36.32 10.10
C LYS A 628 -15.36 -35.10 10.66
N TRP A 629 -14.10 -35.28 11.08
CA TRP A 629 -13.27 -34.18 11.59
C TRP A 629 -12.81 -33.21 10.49
N ALA A 630 -12.73 -33.66 9.25
CA ALA A 630 -12.25 -32.88 8.10
C ALA A 630 -13.38 -32.36 7.21
N GLU A 631 -14.64 -32.73 7.48
CA GLU A 631 -15.79 -32.41 6.63
C GLU A 631 -15.93 -30.90 6.42
N THR A 632 -15.80 -30.11 7.50
CA THR A 632 -15.82 -28.65 7.40
C THR A 632 -14.69 -28.13 6.53
N SER A 633 -13.49 -28.65 6.67
CA SER A 633 -12.31 -28.16 5.94
C SER A 633 -12.37 -28.50 4.46
N VAL A 634 -12.77 -29.72 4.13
CA VAL A 634 -12.97 -30.13 2.74
C VAL A 634 -14.08 -29.31 2.08
N LEU A 635 -15.21 -29.10 2.77
CA LEU A 635 -16.27 -28.23 2.26
C LEU A 635 -15.79 -26.80 2.03
N THR A 636 -14.99 -26.23 2.94
CA THR A 636 -14.41 -24.88 2.76
C THR A 636 -13.57 -24.79 1.49
N LEU A 637 -12.65 -25.73 1.25
CA LEU A 637 -11.82 -25.71 0.05
C LEU A 637 -12.65 -25.89 -1.23
N VAL A 638 -13.67 -26.76 -1.20
CA VAL A 638 -14.57 -26.95 -2.34
C VAL A 638 -15.42 -25.72 -2.62
N ASP A 639 -15.97 -25.08 -1.59
CA ASP A 639 -16.78 -23.87 -1.74
C ASP A 639 -15.95 -22.70 -2.29
N LEU A 640 -14.71 -22.55 -1.82
CA LEU A 640 -13.75 -21.54 -2.29
C LEU A 640 -13.04 -21.91 -3.60
N GLU A 641 -13.27 -23.12 -4.13
CA GLU A 641 -12.61 -23.67 -5.31
C GLU A 641 -11.08 -23.72 -5.18
N ILE A 642 -10.56 -23.93 -3.97
CA ILE A 642 -9.12 -24.13 -3.67
C ILE A 642 -8.80 -25.62 -3.83
N HIS A 643 -8.82 -26.07 -5.08
CA HIS A 643 -8.45 -27.42 -5.49
C HIS A 643 -8.15 -27.47 -7.00
N GLY A 644 -7.55 -28.56 -7.48
CA GLY A 644 -7.30 -28.73 -8.91
C GLY A 644 -8.53 -29.19 -9.70
N PRO A 645 -8.38 -29.37 -11.02
CA PRO A 645 -9.45 -29.77 -11.94
C PRO A 645 -9.96 -31.20 -11.75
N GLU A 646 -9.28 -32.03 -10.94
CA GLU A 646 -9.67 -33.40 -10.65
C GLU A 646 -10.89 -33.51 -9.74
N VAL A 647 -11.21 -32.45 -8.98
CA VAL A 647 -12.41 -32.40 -8.13
C VAL A 647 -13.61 -32.14 -9.02
N VAL A 648 -14.40 -33.18 -9.24
CA VAL A 648 -15.56 -33.16 -10.12
C VAL A 648 -16.83 -33.53 -9.38
N LYS A 649 -17.97 -33.09 -9.91
CA LYS A 649 -19.29 -33.50 -9.44
C LYS A 649 -19.54 -34.96 -9.81
N ALA A 650 -19.80 -35.81 -8.83
CA ALA A 650 -20.19 -37.20 -9.00
C ALA A 650 -21.63 -37.34 -9.55
N ALA A 651 -21.97 -38.54 -10.02
CA ALA A 651 -23.31 -38.89 -10.46
C ALA A 651 -24.31 -38.77 -9.29
N GLY A 652 -25.06 -37.66 -9.24
CA GLY A 652 -25.94 -37.29 -8.12
C GLY A 652 -25.74 -35.88 -7.58
N GLY A 653 -24.75 -35.13 -8.10
CA GLY A 653 -24.52 -33.72 -7.76
C GLY A 653 -23.65 -33.47 -6.54
N ALA A 654 -23.29 -34.53 -5.80
CA ALA A 654 -22.29 -34.46 -4.73
C ALA A 654 -20.87 -34.29 -5.32
N ILE A 655 -19.98 -33.60 -4.61
CA ILE A 655 -18.60 -33.37 -5.04
C ILE A 655 -17.68 -34.42 -4.42
N ASP A 656 -16.91 -35.14 -5.25
CA ASP A 656 -15.90 -36.07 -4.77
C ASP A 656 -14.55 -35.37 -4.68
N PHE A 657 -14.13 -35.10 -3.45
CA PHE A 657 -12.83 -34.50 -3.15
C PHE A 657 -11.70 -35.55 -3.08
N GLY A 658 -11.99 -36.85 -3.08
CA GLY A 658 -10.96 -37.88 -2.92
C GLY A 658 -10.22 -37.79 -1.59
N SER A 659 -10.88 -37.37 -0.51
CA SER A 659 -10.33 -37.01 0.81
C SER A 659 -9.26 -37.95 1.39
N LYS A 660 -9.36 -39.26 1.13
CA LYS A 660 -8.44 -40.31 1.63
C LYS A 660 -7.23 -40.58 0.75
N ARG A 661 -7.16 -39.99 -0.44
CA ARG A 661 -6.01 -40.11 -1.34
C ARG A 661 -4.82 -39.32 -0.79
N ASP A 662 -3.62 -39.77 -1.15
CA ASP A 662 -2.41 -38.98 -0.99
C ASP A 662 -2.46 -37.77 -1.94
N LEU A 663 -2.02 -36.62 -1.45
CA LEU A 663 -1.88 -35.40 -2.23
C LEU A 663 -0.67 -35.52 -3.16
N THR A 664 -0.85 -35.17 -4.41
CA THR A 664 0.21 -35.12 -5.43
C THR A 664 0.83 -33.73 -5.55
N ARG A 665 2.01 -33.62 -6.17
CA ARG A 665 2.68 -32.33 -6.40
C ARG A 665 1.86 -31.36 -7.24
N GLN A 666 1.16 -31.84 -8.27
CA GLN A 666 0.29 -30.98 -9.08
C GLN A 666 -0.91 -30.43 -8.29
N GLU A 667 -1.47 -31.24 -7.38
CA GLU A 667 -2.55 -30.83 -6.49
C GLU A 667 -2.04 -29.80 -5.46
N LEU A 668 -0.82 -29.97 -4.92
CA LEU A 668 -0.16 -28.94 -4.10
C LEU A 668 0.00 -27.64 -4.88
N ALA A 669 0.53 -27.67 -6.11
CA ALA A 669 0.69 -26.48 -6.93
C ALA A 669 -0.63 -25.75 -7.19
N ALA A 670 -1.72 -26.47 -7.41
CA ALA A 670 -3.05 -25.86 -7.50
C ALA A 670 -3.45 -25.14 -6.20
N ILE A 671 -3.27 -25.79 -5.05
CA ILE A 671 -3.58 -25.19 -3.73
C ILE A 671 -2.74 -23.93 -3.50
N GLN A 672 -1.43 -23.99 -3.73
CA GLN A 672 -0.52 -22.84 -3.57
C GLN A 672 -0.96 -21.66 -4.45
N TYR A 673 -1.11 -21.89 -5.75
CA TYR A 673 -1.53 -20.85 -6.68
C TYR A 673 -2.88 -20.22 -6.28
N LEU A 674 -3.87 -21.04 -5.89
CA LEU A 674 -5.21 -20.57 -5.53
C LEU A 674 -5.25 -19.89 -4.15
N LEU A 675 -4.23 -20.06 -3.31
CA LEU A 675 -4.06 -19.28 -2.10
C LEU A 675 -3.46 -17.90 -2.38
N LEU A 676 -2.66 -17.76 -3.45
CA LEU A 676 -2.11 -16.48 -3.89
C LEU A 676 -3.07 -15.66 -4.74
N LEU A 677 -3.85 -16.32 -5.59
CA LEU A 677 -4.83 -15.73 -6.51
C LEU A 677 -6.13 -16.55 -6.49
N PRO A 678 -6.97 -16.41 -5.45
CA PRO A 678 -8.22 -17.16 -5.32
C PRO A 678 -9.21 -16.84 -6.44
N GLU A 679 -10.02 -17.83 -6.81
CA GLU A 679 -11.12 -17.63 -7.77
C GLU A 679 -12.36 -17.00 -7.11
N LYS A 680 -12.51 -17.16 -5.79
CA LYS A 680 -13.60 -16.59 -5.00
C LYS A 680 -13.09 -15.69 -3.89
N SER A 681 -13.91 -14.70 -3.55
CA SER A 681 -13.62 -13.76 -2.47
C SER A 681 -13.39 -14.49 -1.15
N LEU A 682 -12.28 -14.18 -0.50
CA LEU A 682 -11.96 -14.58 0.87
C LEU A 682 -12.50 -13.55 1.87
N ILE A 683 -13.08 -12.44 1.39
CA ILE A 683 -13.66 -11.38 2.21
C ILE A 683 -15.19 -11.41 2.03
N PRO A 684 -15.97 -11.18 3.10
CA PRO A 684 -17.44 -11.21 3.08
C PRO A 684 -18.10 -10.26 2.08
#